data_AF-A0A958ZJT4-F1
#
_entry.id   AF-A0A958ZJT4-F1
#
_cell.length_a   1.000
_cell.length_b   1.000
_cell.length_c   1.000
_cell.angle_alpha   90.00
_cell.angle_beta   90.00
_cell.angle_gamma   90.00
#
_symmetry.space_group_name_H-M   'P 1'
#
loop_
_entity.id
_entity.type
_entity.pdbx_description
1 polymer ?
#
loop_
_entity_poly.entity_id
_entity_poly.type
_entity_poly.pdbx_seq_one_letter_code
_entity_poly.pdbx_strand_id
1 'polypeptide(L)'
;MRGVVVFLILMSSVLRAQDFDHIEEISRFEKKSNSLIDWNTSSYRGSFDVVKQVLSLEADPRVQYIRGLVTTTFVVKQPLDEIQLDFSDSLVVDSIYLGVNRLYGFERKNHLLDIKLPAILQPGTSASLLVFYQGKPVAERSFVTDTSKNGKPVMWTLSEPYGAKDWWPCKQDLQDKIDTLEFFLKVPKGFKAVANGVFQSSFAVDSHLVFHYRHSYPIVSYLVAFAVADYAYFEETLALKKGDLKFINYVYKEDSLTAWNDLRTFDKTINLFEDLFGPYPFRREHYGHAQFGWGGGMEHQTLSFMYHFQHGLVAHELAHQWFGDKITCASWQHLWLNEGFATYLDGLTYNFLFPPDRWTGWKQENIKIITQKHDGSVFIPDTSDRARMFDHQLTYRKGAYLLHMLRGQMGDTSFFKAIQSYLMDEKLAYGFASTDDLIWHLKKTAPANFNLDEFFNDWFYKQGWPKYRVQYYQDEKHKVYVVLGQEQSYVWEGTFFDMKVPIQLVTDQSDTTVWLTHTFDGQQYEIQLNHELRFFAFDPELWLLSGNNEVSRVDYHHATNSYKLAPNPAKDKVRVYYSNTILPGVSVEIYDLSGKLAWSRKVNLGLGSDHFDLPLADLRAGTYVVSIKDYYNTTTLRLVKGQ
;
A
#
# COMPACT_ATOMS: atom_id res chain seq x y z
N MET A 1 -10.54 51.57 -44.39
CA MET A 1 -11.41 50.77 -43.49
C MET A 1 -11.33 49.32 -43.92
N ARG A 2 -10.69 48.47 -43.11
CA ARG A 2 -10.84 47.00 -42.96
C ARG A 2 -9.55 46.46 -42.33
N GLY A 3 -9.60 46.33 -41.01
CA GLY A 3 -8.58 45.65 -40.23
C GLY A 3 -8.64 44.14 -40.46
N VAL A 4 -7.48 43.51 -40.52
CA VAL A 4 -7.34 42.06 -40.49
C VAL A 4 -7.04 41.67 -39.06
N VAL A 5 -8.01 41.02 -38.43
CA VAL A 5 -7.92 40.41 -37.10
C VAL A 5 -7.19 39.08 -37.25
N VAL A 6 -6.06 38.93 -36.56
CA VAL A 6 -5.36 37.65 -36.41
C VAL A 6 -6.07 36.87 -35.30
N PHE A 7 -6.76 35.79 -35.68
CA PHE A 7 -7.33 34.83 -34.74
C PHE A 7 -6.21 33.90 -34.23
N LEU A 8 -5.75 34.14 -33.01
CA LEU A 8 -4.95 33.18 -32.24
C LEU A 8 -5.93 32.15 -31.66
N ILE A 9 -6.01 30.99 -32.30
CA ILE A 9 -6.71 29.82 -31.74
C ILE A 9 -5.80 29.25 -30.64
N LEU A 10 -6.08 29.64 -29.40
CA LEU A 10 -5.63 28.93 -28.21
C LEU A 10 -6.33 27.56 -28.18
N MET A 11 -5.67 26.53 -28.72
CA MET A 11 -6.03 25.15 -28.40
C MET A 11 -5.70 24.92 -26.93
N SER A 12 -6.73 24.85 -26.10
CA SER A 12 -6.67 24.26 -24.78
C SER A 12 -6.30 22.77 -24.93
N SER A 13 -5.05 22.43 -24.62
CA SER A 13 -4.65 21.05 -24.40
C SER A 13 -5.31 20.56 -23.12
N VAL A 14 -6.50 19.97 -23.27
CA VAL A 14 -7.10 19.11 -22.25
C VAL A 14 -6.17 17.92 -22.09
N LEU A 15 -5.31 17.97 -21.06
CA LEU A 15 -4.53 16.83 -20.59
C LEU A 15 -5.52 15.72 -20.26
N ARG A 16 -5.56 14.69 -21.12
CA ARG A 16 -6.29 13.48 -20.81
C ARG A 16 -5.58 12.76 -19.67
N ALA A 17 -6.33 12.41 -18.62
CA ALA A 17 -5.92 11.39 -17.67
C ALA A 17 -5.70 10.08 -18.46
N GLN A 18 -4.45 9.70 -18.69
CA GLN A 18 -4.08 8.54 -19.51
C GLN A 18 -2.95 7.78 -18.84
N ASP A 19 -3.29 6.95 -17.85
CA ASP A 19 -2.68 5.63 -17.58
C ASP A 19 -2.99 5.07 -16.17
N PHE A 20 -3.49 5.88 -15.24
CA PHE A 20 -3.60 5.46 -13.84
C PHE A 20 -4.86 4.64 -13.51
N ASP A 21 -5.82 4.46 -14.44
CA ASP A 21 -7.16 3.90 -14.15
C ASP A 21 -7.17 2.36 -13.95
N HIS A 22 -6.07 1.67 -14.29
CA HIS A 22 -5.96 0.21 -14.21
C HIS A 22 -6.08 -0.34 -12.78
N ILE A 23 -5.63 0.41 -11.76
CA ILE A 23 -5.76 -0.02 -10.35
C ILE A 23 -7.22 -0.03 -9.90
N GLU A 24 -8.04 0.92 -10.39
CA GLU A 24 -9.47 0.90 -10.08
C GLU A 24 -10.16 -0.29 -10.76
N GLU A 25 -9.69 -0.66 -11.95
CA GLU A 25 -10.12 -1.87 -12.63
C GLU A 25 -9.82 -3.11 -11.76
N ILE A 26 -8.55 -3.37 -11.42
CA ILE A 26 -8.10 -4.47 -10.56
C ILE A 26 -8.97 -4.57 -9.29
N SER A 27 -9.01 -3.49 -8.51
CA SER A 27 -9.81 -3.38 -7.29
C SER A 27 -11.28 -3.74 -7.51
N ARG A 28 -11.92 -3.16 -8.53
CA ARG A 28 -13.35 -3.42 -8.81
C ARG A 28 -13.62 -4.90 -9.08
N PHE A 29 -12.67 -5.60 -9.67
CA PHE A 29 -12.83 -6.99 -10.00
C PHE A 29 -12.51 -7.93 -8.83
N GLU A 30 -11.55 -7.61 -7.95
CA GLU A 30 -11.27 -8.40 -6.73
C GLU A 30 -12.40 -8.29 -5.71
N LYS A 31 -12.97 -7.07 -5.55
CA LYS A 31 -14.14 -6.85 -4.69
C LYS A 31 -15.34 -7.72 -5.04
N LYS A 32 -15.46 -8.15 -6.31
CA LYS A 32 -16.59 -8.94 -6.85
C LYS A 32 -16.40 -10.46 -6.73
N SER A 33 -15.22 -10.93 -6.34
CA SER A 33 -15.04 -12.32 -5.88
C SER A 33 -16.00 -12.55 -4.71
N ASN A 34 -16.70 -13.69 -4.63
CA ASN A 34 -17.53 -14.02 -3.47
C ASN A 34 -17.24 -15.42 -2.95
N SER A 35 -16.91 -15.53 -1.67
CA SER A 35 -17.18 -16.69 -0.81
C SER A 35 -17.11 -16.22 0.65
N LEU A 36 -18.23 -16.32 1.36
CA LEU A 36 -18.32 -16.01 2.78
C LEU A 36 -17.85 -17.25 3.54
N ILE A 37 -16.77 -17.17 4.34
CA ILE A 37 -16.49 -18.19 5.36
C ILE A 37 -15.97 -17.53 6.64
N ASP A 38 -16.56 -17.99 7.74
CA ASP A 38 -16.28 -17.73 9.15
C ASP A 38 -14.89 -18.28 9.52
N TRP A 39 -13.96 -17.41 9.91
CA TRP A 39 -12.58 -17.81 10.26
C TRP A 39 -12.54 -18.43 11.65
N ASN A 40 -12.64 -19.74 11.71
CA ASN A 40 -12.14 -20.50 12.85
C ASN A 40 -10.89 -21.24 12.36
N THR A 41 -9.71 -20.67 12.62
CA THR A 41 -8.44 -21.41 12.51
C THR A 41 -8.49 -22.54 13.53
N SER A 42 -8.97 -23.70 13.09
CA SER A 42 -8.87 -24.91 13.90
C SER A 42 -7.39 -25.13 14.24
N SER A 43 -7.09 -25.41 15.51
CA SER A 43 -5.73 -25.52 16.06
C SER A 43 -4.84 -26.55 15.36
N TYR A 44 -5.40 -27.38 14.48
CA TYR A 44 -4.74 -28.50 13.82
C TYR A 44 -4.09 -28.13 12.47
N ARG A 45 -4.45 -27.02 11.81
CA ARG A 45 -3.85 -26.65 10.50
C ARG A 45 -2.36 -26.33 10.54
N GLY A 46 -1.86 -25.83 11.67
CA GLY A 46 -0.43 -25.65 11.92
C GLY A 46 0.32 -26.94 12.27
N SER A 47 -0.37 -28.09 12.35
CA SER A 47 0.22 -29.37 12.74
C SER A 47 0.87 -30.11 11.58
N PHE A 48 0.75 -29.61 10.35
CA PHE A 48 1.47 -30.12 9.17
C PHE A 48 1.82 -29.00 8.20
N ASP A 49 2.81 -29.28 7.36
CA ASP A 49 3.46 -28.36 6.42
C ASP A 49 3.48 -29.01 5.03
N VAL A 50 2.90 -28.33 4.05
CA VAL A 50 2.75 -28.87 2.69
C VAL A 50 4.02 -28.60 1.89
N VAL A 51 4.86 -29.62 1.74
CA VAL A 51 6.14 -29.49 1.02
C VAL A 51 6.00 -29.66 -0.50
N LYS A 52 5.03 -30.43 -0.98
CA LYS A 52 4.84 -30.64 -2.42
C LYS A 52 3.39 -30.85 -2.79
N GLN A 53 2.95 -30.21 -3.88
CA GLN A 53 1.68 -30.50 -4.52
C GLN A 53 1.87 -30.93 -5.98
N VAL A 54 1.14 -31.96 -6.40
CA VAL A 54 0.99 -32.36 -7.81
C VAL A 54 -0.47 -32.30 -8.19
N LEU A 55 -0.81 -31.44 -9.14
CA LEU A 55 -2.18 -31.22 -9.62
C LEU A 55 -2.31 -31.81 -11.02
N SER A 56 -2.98 -32.95 -11.12
CA SER A 56 -3.30 -33.59 -12.39
C SER A 56 -4.75 -33.29 -12.74
N LEU A 57 -4.97 -32.40 -13.70
CA LEU A 57 -6.29 -31.81 -13.99
C LEU A 57 -6.67 -32.06 -15.45
N GLU A 58 -7.92 -32.44 -15.67
CA GLU A 58 -8.55 -32.42 -16.99
C GLU A 58 -9.44 -31.18 -17.09
N ALA A 59 -9.14 -30.33 -18.08
CA ALA A 59 -9.76 -29.02 -18.25
C ALA A 59 -10.09 -28.76 -19.73
N ASP A 60 -11.35 -28.50 -20.02
CA ASP A 60 -11.83 -28.11 -21.35
C ASP A 60 -12.41 -26.69 -21.28
N PRO A 61 -11.81 -25.68 -21.94
CA PRO A 61 -12.30 -24.30 -21.87
C PRO A 61 -13.70 -24.10 -22.43
N ARG A 62 -14.29 -25.11 -23.07
CA ARG A 62 -15.67 -25.11 -23.57
C ARG A 62 -16.70 -25.52 -22.52
N VAL A 63 -16.27 -26.09 -21.39
CA VAL A 63 -17.17 -26.67 -20.38
C VAL A 63 -16.69 -26.28 -18.98
N GLN A 64 -17.56 -25.65 -18.19
CA GLN A 64 -17.32 -25.35 -16.77
C GLN A 64 -17.36 -26.64 -15.93
N TYR A 65 -16.31 -27.46 -16.03
CA TYR A 65 -16.16 -28.72 -15.32
C TYR A 65 -14.68 -29.05 -15.13
N ILE A 66 -14.34 -29.62 -13.98
CA ILE A 66 -13.00 -30.09 -13.68
C ILE A 66 -13.05 -31.53 -13.20
N ARG A 67 -12.08 -32.34 -13.63
CA ARG A 67 -11.73 -33.61 -13.00
C ARG A 67 -10.28 -33.54 -12.57
N GLY A 68 -10.01 -33.83 -11.31
CA GLY A 68 -8.71 -33.62 -10.71
C GLY A 68 -8.25 -34.78 -9.83
N LEU A 69 -6.93 -34.92 -9.79
CA LEU A 69 -6.20 -35.61 -8.74
C LEU A 69 -5.21 -34.61 -8.16
N VAL A 70 -5.36 -34.28 -6.88
CA VAL A 70 -4.30 -33.58 -6.13
C VAL A 70 -3.55 -34.59 -5.27
N THR A 71 -2.23 -34.57 -5.39
CA THR A 71 -1.33 -35.28 -4.46
C THR A 71 -0.65 -34.24 -3.58
N THR A 72 -0.96 -34.24 -2.29
CA THR A 72 -0.39 -33.35 -1.28
C THR A 72 0.60 -34.14 -0.44
N THR A 73 1.89 -33.87 -0.60
CA THR A 73 2.93 -34.38 0.29
C THR A 73 3.17 -33.35 1.38
N PHE A 74 3.13 -33.80 2.63
CA PHE A 74 3.28 -32.95 3.81
C PHE A 74 4.24 -33.56 4.83
N VAL A 75 4.73 -32.72 5.73
CA VAL A 75 5.52 -33.10 6.90
C VAL A 75 4.75 -32.72 8.16
N VAL A 76 4.60 -33.67 9.08
CA VAL A 76 3.91 -33.48 10.35
C VAL A 76 4.78 -32.66 11.31
N LYS A 77 4.22 -31.61 11.93
CA LYS A 77 4.87 -30.72 12.90
C LYS A 77 4.45 -31.00 14.34
N GLN A 78 3.21 -31.46 14.55
CA GLN A 78 2.65 -31.87 15.84
C GLN A 78 1.88 -33.19 15.65
N PRO A 79 1.68 -34.03 16.68
CA PRO A 79 0.91 -35.27 16.55
C PRO A 79 -0.43 -35.03 15.83
N LEU A 80 -0.68 -35.79 14.76
CA LEU A 80 -1.75 -35.53 13.80
C LEU A 80 -2.57 -36.79 13.54
N ASP A 81 -3.88 -36.74 13.79
CA ASP A 81 -4.84 -37.81 13.48
C ASP A 81 -5.94 -37.38 12.51
N GLU A 82 -5.96 -36.12 12.08
CA GLU A 82 -6.92 -35.58 11.12
C GLU A 82 -6.25 -34.51 10.24
N ILE A 83 -6.64 -34.45 8.95
CA ILE A 83 -6.23 -33.41 8.01
C ILE A 83 -7.48 -32.66 7.55
N GLN A 84 -7.47 -31.34 7.65
CA GLN A 84 -8.54 -30.48 7.17
C GLN A 84 -8.05 -29.66 5.96
N LEU A 85 -8.71 -29.80 4.81
CA LEU A 85 -8.47 -29.01 3.61
C LEU A 85 -9.69 -28.14 3.29
N ASP A 86 -9.47 -26.94 2.75
CA ASP A 86 -10.51 -26.14 2.12
C ASP A 86 -10.88 -26.79 0.79
N PHE A 87 -12.18 -27.07 0.60
CA PHE A 87 -12.68 -27.67 -0.62
C PHE A 87 -14.17 -27.40 -0.82
N SER A 88 -14.51 -26.71 -1.90
CA SER A 88 -15.86 -26.22 -2.15
C SER A 88 -16.91 -27.33 -2.26
N ASP A 89 -18.06 -27.13 -1.62
CA ASP A 89 -19.19 -28.08 -1.60
C ASP A 89 -19.79 -28.37 -3.00
N SER A 90 -19.46 -27.56 -4.02
CA SER A 90 -19.91 -27.78 -5.40
C SER A 90 -19.18 -28.92 -6.13
N LEU A 91 -18.01 -29.32 -5.62
CA LEU A 91 -17.22 -30.42 -6.17
C LEU A 91 -17.51 -31.72 -5.40
N VAL A 92 -17.20 -32.87 -5.99
CA VAL A 92 -17.42 -34.20 -5.41
C VAL A 92 -16.08 -34.88 -5.22
N VAL A 93 -15.85 -35.45 -4.03
CA VAL A 93 -14.71 -36.33 -3.76
C VAL A 93 -15.06 -37.74 -4.21
N ASP A 94 -14.30 -38.31 -5.15
CA ASP A 94 -14.47 -39.69 -5.62
C ASP A 94 -13.77 -40.68 -4.68
N SER A 95 -12.54 -40.37 -4.26
CA SER A 95 -11.77 -41.20 -3.33
C SER A 95 -10.58 -40.47 -2.73
N ILE A 96 -10.16 -40.91 -1.54
CA ILE A 96 -9.01 -40.39 -0.82
C ILE A 96 -8.07 -41.55 -0.48
N TYR A 97 -6.76 -41.33 -0.62
CA TYR A 97 -5.73 -42.29 -0.22
C TYR A 97 -4.64 -41.62 0.61
N LEU A 98 -4.10 -42.34 1.59
CA LEU A 98 -2.84 -42.01 2.26
C LEU A 98 -1.78 -43.00 1.77
N GLY A 99 -0.88 -42.53 0.90
CA GLY A 99 -0.02 -43.40 0.09
C GLY A 99 -0.87 -44.34 -0.77
N VAL A 100 -0.80 -45.64 -0.51
CA VAL A 100 -1.57 -46.67 -1.23
C VAL A 100 -2.87 -47.06 -0.50
N ASN A 101 -3.08 -46.61 0.73
CA ASN A 101 -4.19 -47.05 1.57
C ASN A 101 -5.40 -46.14 1.35
N ARG A 102 -6.53 -46.72 0.94
CA ARG A 102 -7.78 -45.98 0.78
C ARG A 102 -8.34 -45.55 2.13
N LEU A 103 -8.73 -44.29 2.25
CA LEU A 103 -9.41 -43.74 3.42
C LEU A 103 -10.91 -43.66 3.17
N TYR A 104 -11.69 -43.98 4.21
CA TYR A 104 -13.15 -43.94 4.18
C TYR A 104 -13.73 -42.97 5.22
N GLY A 105 -12.97 -42.60 6.25
CA GLY A 105 -13.40 -41.65 7.27
C GLY A 105 -13.10 -40.22 6.87
N PHE A 106 -13.98 -39.61 6.07
CA PHE A 106 -13.93 -38.18 5.80
C PHE A 106 -15.33 -37.56 5.89
N GLU A 107 -15.37 -36.29 6.29
CA GLU A 107 -16.59 -35.47 6.34
C GLU A 107 -16.40 -34.24 5.45
N ARG A 108 -17.50 -33.76 4.88
CA ARG A 108 -17.53 -32.52 4.12
C ARG A 108 -18.63 -31.62 4.62
N LYS A 109 -18.26 -30.40 4.97
CA LYS A 109 -19.19 -29.41 5.51
C LYS A 109 -18.61 -28.02 5.40
N ASN A 110 -19.42 -27.04 5.02
CA ASN A 110 -19.05 -25.62 5.00
C ASN A 110 -17.77 -25.35 4.19
N HIS A 111 -17.65 -25.97 3.01
CA HIS A 111 -16.46 -25.91 2.15
C HIS A 111 -15.16 -26.43 2.79
N LEU A 112 -15.27 -27.33 3.78
CA LEU A 112 -14.14 -28.04 4.38
C LEU A 112 -14.23 -29.54 4.06
N LEU A 113 -13.06 -30.17 3.95
CA LEU A 113 -12.86 -31.60 3.81
C LEU A 113 -12.00 -32.09 4.99
N ASP A 114 -12.65 -32.71 5.96
CA ASP A 114 -12.02 -33.26 7.16
C ASP A 114 -11.74 -34.74 6.95
N ILE A 115 -10.47 -35.16 7.06
CA ILE A 115 -9.99 -36.49 6.69
C ILE A 115 -9.34 -37.13 7.91
N LYS A 116 -9.98 -38.17 8.45
CA LYS A 116 -9.44 -38.92 9.59
C LYS A 116 -8.34 -39.87 9.13
N LEU A 117 -7.22 -39.82 9.84
CA LEU A 117 -6.08 -40.69 9.61
C LEU A 117 -6.28 -42.02 10.35
N PRO A 118 -5.80 -43.14 9.79
CA PRO A 118 -5.99 -44.46 10.40
C PRO A 118 -5.17 -44.65 11.70
N ALA A 119 -4.18 -43.79 11.94
CA ALA A 119 -3.36 -43.73 13.15
C ALA A 119 -2.80 -42.31 13.32
N ILE A 120 -2.42 -41.97 14.55
CA ILE A 120 -1.72 -40.71 14.86
C ILE A 120 -0.34 -40.73 14.18
N LEU A 121 -0.10 -39.79 13.27
CA LEU A 121 1.22 -39.53 12.69
C LEU A 121 2.03 -38.66 13.64
N GLN A 122 3.30 -39.02 13.84
CA GLN A 122 4.18 -38.30 14.77
C GLN A 122 4.95 -37.18 14.05
N PRO A 123 5.40 -36.12 14.77
CA PRO A 123 6.25 -35.07 14.20
C PRO A 123 7.45 -35.60 13.42
N GLY A 124 7.76 -34.98 12.28
CA GLY A 124 8.81 -35.40 11.34
C GLY A 124 8.38 -36.47 10.34
N THR A 125 7.20 -37.07 10.49
CA THR A 125 6.65 -38.01 9.50
C THR A 125 6.32 -37.28 8.20
N SER A 126 6.80 -37.79 7.08
CA SER A 126 6.36 -37.36 5.74
C SER A 126 5.36 -38.36 5.17
N ALA A 127 4.26 -37.87 4.63
CA ALA A 127 3.23 -38.67 3.99
C ALA A 127 2.63 -37.95 2.78
N SER A 128 1.97 -38.72 1.89
CA SER A 128 1.29 -38.18 0.72
C SER A 128 -0.19 -38.54 0.76
N LEU A 129 -1.04 -37.51 0.71
CA LEU A 129 -2.48 -37.60 0.59
C LEU A 129 -2.89 -37.41 -0.86
N LEU A 130 -3.65 -38.35 -1.42
CA LEU A 130 -4.18 -38.27 -2.77
C LEU A 130 -5.70 -38.08 -2.69
N VAL A 131 -6.22 -37.04 -3.34
CA VAL A 131 -7.66 -36.75 -3.40
C VAL A 131 -8.08 -36.72 -4.86
N PHE A 132 -8.91 -37.70 -5.25
CA PHE A 132 -9.58 -37.73 -6.54
C PHE A 132 -10.92 -37.03 -6.42
N TYR A 133 -11.20 -36.11 -7.34
CA TYR A 133 -12.40 -35.30 -7.30
C TYR A 133 -12.83 -34.86 -8.69
N GLN A 134 -14.09 -34.43 -8.80
CA GLN A 134 -14.63 -33.87 -10.02
C GLN A 134 -15.88 -33.04 -9.73
N GLY A 135 -16.28 -32.22 -10.68
CA GLY A 135 -17.53 -31.49 -10.58
C GLY A 135 -17.52 -30.20 -11.37
N LYS A 136 -18.56 -29.41 -11.16
CA LYS A 136 -18.65 -28.05 -11.68
C LYS A 136 -18.14 -27.10 -10.58
N PRO A 137 -17.00 -26.43 -10.78
CA PRO A 137 -16.57 -25.36 -9.89
C PRO A 137 -17.66 -24.31 -9.73
N VAL A 138 -17.76 -23.72 -8.54
CA VAL A 138 -18.67 -22.59 -8.31
C VAL A 138 -18.35 -21.51 -9.35
N ALA A 139 -19.36 -20.98 -10.02
CA ALA A 139 -19.19 -19.92 -11.01
C ALA A 139 -18.86 -18.55 -10.36
N GLU A 140 -18.30 -18.55 -9.16
CA GLU A 140 -17.92 -17.37 -8.37
C GLU A 140 -16.49 -16.90 -8.67
N ARG A 141 -16.09 -17.06 -9.95
CA ARG A 141 -14.94 -16.43 -10.64
C ARG A 141 -13.54 -16.97 -10.37
N SER A 142 -13.33 -17.90 -9.44
CA SER A 142 -11.99 -18.47 -9.22
C SER A 142 -11.59 -19.58 -10.18
N PHE A 143 -12.57 -20.11 -10.92
CA PHE A 143 -12.40 -20.97 -12.08
C PHE A 143 -13.44 -20.57 -13.10
N VAL A 144 -13.01 -20.06 -14.26
CA VAL A 144 -13.91 -19.45 -15.24
C VAL A 144 -13.69 -20.03 -16.61
N THR A 145 -14.77 -20.45 -17.26
CA THR A 145 -14.84 -20.58 -18.71
C THR A 145 -15.54 -19.37 -19.31
N ASP A 146 -14.94 -18.76 -20.32
CA ASP A 146 -15.47 -17.61 -21.04
C ASP A 146 -15.06 -17.69 -22.52
N THR A 147 -15.21 -16.58 -23.25
CA THR A 147 -14.73 -16.41 -24.60
C THR A 147 -13.81 -15.20 -24.73
N SER A 148 -12.78 -15.30 -25.57
CA SER A 148 -12.00 -14.14 -26.01
C SER A 148 -12.87 -13.16 -26.80
N LYS A 149 -12.33 -11.99 -27.12
CA LYS A 149 -12.99 -10.97 -27.96
C LYS A 149 -13.48 -11.51 -29.31
N ASN A 150 -12.80 -12.54 -29.85
CA ASN A 150 -13.17 -13.21 -31.09
C ASN A 150 -14.05 -14.46 -30.91
N GLY A 151 -14.65 -14.65 -29.73
CA GLY A 151 -15.55 -15.76 -29.44
C GLY A 151 -14.84 -17.10 -29.29
N LYS A 152 -13.51 -17.12 -29.05
CA LYS A 152 -12.76 -18.37 -28.83
C LYS A 152 -12.88 -18.80 -27.37
N PRO A 153 -13.13 -20.08 -27.06
CA PRO A 153 -13.20 -20.55 -25.69
C PRO A 153 -11.89 -20.29 -24.93
N VAL A 154 -12.02 -19.77 -23.71
CA VAL A 154 -10.91 -19.54 -22.79
C VAL A 154 -11.28 -20.04 -21.40
N MET A 155 -10.27 -20.47 -20.65
CA MET A 155 -10.42 -20.82 -19.24
C MET A 155 -9.26 -20.25 -18.45
N TRP A 156 -9.53 -19.79 -17.23
CA TRP A 156 -8.51 -19.29 -16.32
C TRP A 156 -8.97 -19.46 -14.87
N THR A 157 -8.01 -19.44 -13.95
CA THR A 157 -8.24 -19.46 -12.51
C THR A 157 -7.80 -18.14 -11.87
N LEU A 158 -8.44 -17.75 -10.77
CA LEU A 158 -8.08 -16.57 -9.97
C LEU A 158 -8.45 -16.83 -8.50
N SER A 159 -7.46 -17.17 -7.68
CA SER A 159 -7.70 -17.74 -6.36
C SER A 159 -7.67 -16.70 -5.23
N GLU A 160 -7.29 -15.45 -5.48
CA GLU A 160 -7.27 -14.42 -4.44
C GLU A 160 -8.69 -13.93 -4.06
N PRO A 161 -8.96 -13.69 -2.76
CA PRO A 161 -8.19 -14.11 -1.58
C PRO A 161 -8.50 -15.54 -1.12
N TYR A 162 -9.68 -16.08 -1.50
CA TYR A 162 -10.25 -17.29 -0.89
C TYR A 162 -10.79 -18.32 -1.90
N GLY A 163 -10.31 -18.27 -3.14
CA GLY A 163 -10.86 -18.99 -4.30
C GLY A 163 -10.16 -20.29 -4.68
N ALA A 164 -9.01 -20.64 -4.10
CA ALA A 164 -8.28 -21.86 -4.43
C ALA A 164 -9.14 -23.12 -4.19
N LYS A 165 -9.90 -23.13 -3.09
CA LYS A 165 -10.83 -24.21 -2.71
C LYS A 165 -11.91 -24.51 -3.75
N ASP A 166 -12.19 -23.57 -4.66
CA ASP A 166 -13.26 -23.71 -5.65
C ASP A 166 -12.89 -24.63 -6.81
N TRP A 167 -11.60 -24.96 -6.96
CA TRP A 167 -11.15 -25.85 -8.04
C TRP A 167 -10.14 -26.93 -7.62
N TRP A 168 -9.54 -26.87 -6.43
CA TRP A 168 -8.84 -28.02 -5.84
C TRP A 168 -8.87 -28.03 -4.31
N PRO A 169 -8.81 -29.22 -3.67
CA PRO A 169 -8.70 -29.32 -2.22
C PRO A 169 -7.30 -28.87 -1.77
N CYS A 170 -7.23 -27.86 -0.91
CA CYS A 170 -5.96 -27.25 -0.50
C CYS A 170 -5.97 -26.77 0.95
N LYS A 171 -4.79 -26.49 1.49
CA LYS A 171 -4.63 -25.71 2.72
C LYS A 171 -4.60 -24.24 2.30
N GLN A 172 -5.76 -23.57 2.34
CA GLN A 172 -5.95 -22.20 1.87
C GLN A 172 -5.77 -21.21 3.01
N ASP A 173 -4.54 -21.07 3.49
CA ASP A 173 -4.18 -20.09 4.50
C ASP A 173 -2.93 -19.28 4.11
N LEU A 174 -2.64 -18.24 4.90
CA LEU A 174 -1.45 -17.39 4.77
C LEU A 174 -0.40 -17.77 5.82
N GLN A 175 -0.29 -19.06 6.14
CA GLN A 175 0.66 -19.58 7.13
C GLN A 175 1.53 -20.73 6.59
N ASP A 176 1.26 -21.17 5.36
CA ASP A 176 1.97 -22.26 4.71
C ASP A 176 2.29 -21.92 3.24
N LYS A 177 3.45 -22.38 2.76
CA LYS A 177 3.85 -22.25 1.35
C LYS A 177 4.36 -23.60 0.84
N ILE A 178 3.94 -23.93 -0.36
CA ILE A 178 4.30 -25.17 -1.05
C ILE A 178 5.69 -25.01 -1.67
N ASP A 179 6.66 -25.82 -1.24
CA ASP A 179 8.04 -25.71 -1.77
C ASP A 179 8.17 -26.14 -3.24
N THR A 180 7.36 -27.10 -3.67
CA THR A 180 7.36 -27.62 -5.04
C THR A 180 5.95 -27.88 -5.54
N LEU A 181 5.63 -27.28 -6.68
CA LEU A 181 4.35 -27.44 -7.34
C LEU A 181 4.56 -28.04 -8.73
N GLU A 182 3.81 -29.08 -9.06
CA GLU A 182 3.78 -29.67 -10.39
C GLU A 182 2.35 -29.71 -10.94
N PHE A 183 2.21 -29.35 -12.21
CA PHE A 183 0.95 -29.45 -12.94
C PHE A 183 1.04 -30.48 -14.05
N PHE A 184 -0.01 -31.30 -14.19
CA PHE A 184 -0.28 -32.11 -15.36
C PHE A 184 -1.65 -31.71 -15.92
N LEU A 185 -1.66 -30.82 -16.90
CA LEU A 185 -2.89 -30.25 -17.45
C LEU A 185 -3.26 -30.96 -18.74
N LYS A 186 -4.29 -31.81 -18.68
CA LYS A 186 -4.87 -32.50 -19.82
C LYS A 186 -5.96 -31.65 -20.45
N VAL A 187 -5.73 -31.19 -21.68
CA VAL A 187 -6.63 -30.29 -22.42
C VAL A 187 -6.87 -30.81 -23.84
N PRO A 188 -8.00 -30.47 -24.49
CA PRO A 188 -8.26 -30.91 -25.86
C PRO A 188 -7.19 -30.39 -26.84
N LYS A 189 -6.87 -31.20 -27.86
CA LYS A 189 -5.97 -30.75 -28.96
C LYS A 189 -6.51 -29.46 -29.59
N GLY A 190 -5.61 -28.51 -29.84
CA GLY A 190 -5.94 -27.18 -30.35
C GLY A 190 -5.91 -26.08 -29.28
N PHE A 191 -5.86 -26.43 -28.00
CA PHE A 191 -5.60 -25.49 -26.91
C PHE A 191 -4.18 -25.65 -26.37
N LYS A 192 -3.69 -24.61 -25.69
CA LYS A 192 -2.49 -24.63 -24.86
C LYS A 192 -2.90 -24.42 -23.41
N ALA A 193 -2.33 -25.21 -22.52
CA ALA A 193 -2.43 -25.01 -21.08
C ALA A 193 -1.16 -24.33 -20.57
N VAL A 194 -1.31 -23.37 -19.65
CA VAL A 194 -0.22 -22.61 -19.03
C VAL A 194 -0.45 -22.57 -17.53
N ALA A 195 0.62 -22.56 -16.74
CA ALA A 195 0.55 -22.54 -15.28
C ALA A 195 1.86 -21.96 -14.70
N ASN A 196 1.92 -21.77 -13.37
CA ASN A 196 3.14 -21.34 -12.69
C ASN A 196 4.33 -22.25 -13.02
N GLY A 197 5.53 -21.66 -13.02
CA GLY A 197 6.79 -22.35 -13.14
C GLY A 197 7.19 -22.72 -14.57
N VAL A 198 8.21 -23.58 -14.67
CA VAL A 198 8.90 -23.88 -15.93
C VAL A 198 8.22 -25.05 -16.65
N PHE A 199 7.90 -24.85 -17.93
CA PHE A 199 7.44 -25.92 -18.82
C PHE A 199 8.50 -27.04 -18.92
N GLN A 200 8.08 -28.28 -18.63
CA GLN A 200 8.96 -29.45 -18.64
C GLN A 200 8.79 -30.26 -19.93
N SER A 201 7.54 -30.62 -20.25
CA SER A 201 7.23 -31.47 -21.40
C SER A 201 5.75 -31.39 -21.78
N SER A 202 5.42 -31.90 -22.96
CA SER A 202 4.04 -32.18 -23.33
C SER A 202 3.96 -33.48 -24.13
N PHE A 203 2.85 -34.20 -23.98
CA PHE A 203 2.60 -35.44 -24.70
C PHE A 203 1.12 -35.61 -25.04
N ALA A 204 0.82 -36.32 -26.13
CA ALA A 204 -0.55 -36.56 -26.55
C ALA A 204 -1.14 -37.79 -25.84
N VAL A 205 -2.41 -37.68 -25.43
CA VAL A 205 -3.22 -38.79 -24.93
C VAL A 205 -4.57 -38.73 -25.64
N ASP A 206 -4.82 -39.67 -26.54
CA ASP A 206 -6.00 -39.69 -27.41
C ASP A 206 -6.21 -38.37 -28.18
N SER A 207 -7.34 -37.70 -27.95
CA SER A 207 -7.69 -36.38 -28.50
C SER A 207 -7.21 -35.19 -27.66
N HIS A 208 -6.38 -35.43 -26.65
CA HIS A 208 -5.88 -34.43 -25.71
C HIS A 208 -4.35 -34.26 -25.79
N LEU A 209 -3.88 -33.14 -25.25
CA LEU A 209 -2.48 -32.91 -24.89
C LEU A 209 -2.39 -32.77 -23.37
N VAL A 210 -1.35 -33.34 -22.79
CA VAL A 210 -0.99 -33.15 -21.38
C VAL A 210 0.23 -32.25 -21.33
N PHE A 211 0.14 -31.13 -20.60
CA PHE A 211 1.24 -30.21 -20.37
C PHE A 211 1.77 -30.39 -18.94
N HIS A 212 3.09 -30.55 -18.82
CA HIS A 212 3.77 -30.70 -17.54
C HIS A 212 4.54 -29.42 -17.19
N TYR A 213 4.21 -28.80 -16.06
CA TYR A 213 4.92 -27.65 -15.50
C TYR A 213 5.45 -27.98 -14.12
N ARG A 214 6.58 -27.35 -13.75
CA ARG A 214 7.18 -27.44 -12.42
C ARG A 214 7.62 -26.08 -11.92
N HIS A 215 7.13 -25.71 -10.74
CA HIS A 215 7.56 -24.56 -9.97
C HIS A 215 8.31 -25.04 -8.72
N SER A 216 9.46 -24.42 -8.41
CA SER A 216 10.43 -24.83 -7.39
C SER A 216 10.84 -23.65 -6.49
N TYR A 217 9.89 -22.75 -6.22
CA TYR A 217 9.96 -21.77 -5.13
C TYR A 217 8.73 -21.92 -4.22
N PRO A 218 8.83 -21.49 -2.95
CA PRO A 218 7.70 -21.47 -2.04
C PRO A 218 6.54 -20.60 -2.58
N ILE A 219 5.37 -21.22 -2.74
CA ILE A 219 4.16 -20.60 -3.29
C ILE A 219 2.97 -20.79 -2.34
N VAL A 220 2.21 -19.72 -2.09
CA VAL A 220 0.96 -19.79 -1.31
C VAL A 220 -0.21 -20.15 -2.23
N SER A 221 -1.24 -20.80 -1.69
CA SER A 221 -2.35 -21.36 -2.48
C SER A 221 -3.06 -20.35 -3.39
N TYR A 222 -3.17 -19.07 -3.00
CA TYR A 222 -3.88 -18.08 -3.83
C TYR A 222 -3.11 -17.67 -5.10
N LEU A 223 -1.79 -17.88 -5.12
CA LEU A 223 -0.92 -17.57 -6.27
C LEU A 223 -0.81 -18.72 -7.28
N VAL A 224 -1.30 -19.91 -6.90
CA VAL A 224 -1.34 -21.08 -7.77
C VAL A 224 -2.45 -20.91 -8.80
N ALA A 225 -2.10 -21.03 -10.08
CA ALA A 225 -3.00 -20.78 -11.19
C ALA A 225 -2.67 -21.56 -12.46
N PHE A 226 -3.69 -21.72 -13.29
CA PHE A 226 -3.54 -22.16 -14.66
C PHE A 226 -4.56 -21.50 -15.58
N ALA A 227 -4.26 -21.48 -16.88
CA ALA A 227 -5.18 -21.03 -17.92
C ALA A 227 -5.09 -21.93 -19.16
N VAL A 228 -6.18 -21.98 -19.92
CA VAL A 228 -6.30 -22.78 -21.14
C VAL A 228 -6.97 -21.94 -22.23
N ALA A 229 -6.24 -21.69 -23.32
CA ALA A 229 -6.77 -20.97 -24.47
C ALA A 229 -6.00 -21.33 -25.75
N ASP A 230 -6.45 -20.80 -26.89
CA ASP A 230 -5.71 -20.87 -28.15
C ASP A 230 -4.63 -19.79 -28.22
N TYR A 231 -3.64 -19.89 -27.32
CA TYR A 231 -2.59 -18.88 -27.14
C TYR A 231 -1.59 -18.82 -28.31
N ALA A 232 -1.27 -17.60 -28.76
CA ALA A 232 0.03 -17.28 -29.33
C ALA A 232 1.10 -17.30 -28.22
N TYR A 233 2.31 -17.71 -28.55
CA TYR A 233 3.43 -17.79 -27.61
C TYR A 233 4.64 -17.06 -28.17
N PHE A 234 5.25 -16.20 -27.37
CA PHE A 234 6.56 -15.62 -27.65
C PHE A 234 7.48 -15.77 -26.44
N GLU A 235 8.74 -16.02 -26.72
CA GLU A 235 9.82 -16.20 -25.75
C GLU A 235 11.00 -15.34 -26.18
N GLU A 236 11.53 -14.58 -25.23
CA GLU A 236 12.73 -13.76 -25.38
C GLU A 236 13.68 -14.03 -24.21
N THR A 237 14.96 -13.74 -24.41
CA THR A 237 15.93 -13.69 -23.31
C THR A 237 16.32 -12.24 -23.10
N LEU A 238 15.98 -11.68 -21.95
CA LEU A 238 16.32 -10.31 -21.58
C LEU A 238 17.71 -10.29 -20.96
N ALA A 239 18.62 -9.54 -21.57
CA ALA A 239 19.95 -9.29 -21.02
C ALA A 239 19.87 -8.19 -19.93
N LEU A 240 19.54 -8.58 -18.69
CA LEU A 240 19.41 -7.64 -17.57
C LEU A 240 20.75 -7.39 -16.88
N LYS A 241 20.84 -6.30 -16.10
CA LYS A 241 22.06 -5.93 -15.36
C LYS A 241 22.51 -7.02 -14.37
N LYS A 242 21.58 -7.80 -13.82
CA LYS A 242 21.86 -8.89 -12.87
C LYS A 242 21.90 -10.28 -13.53
N GLY A 243 22.05 -10.33 -14.86
CA GLY A 243 22.16 -11.55 -15.66
C GLY A 243 20.96 -11.77 -16.58
N ASP A 244 21.00 -12.82 -17.39
CA ASP A 244 19.90 -13.09 -18.31
C ASP A 244 18.64 -13.55 -17.57
N LEU A 245 17.47 -13.23 -18.14
CA LEU A 245 16.17 -13.71 -17.69
C LEU A 245 15.35 -14.16 -18.89
N LYS A 246 14.80 -15.38 -18.82
CA LYS A 246 13.79 -15.83 -19.78
C LYS A 246 12.50 -15.05 -19.57
N PHE A 247 11.97 -14.48 -20.64
CA PHE A 247 10.72 -13.73 -20.65
C PHE A 247 9.73 -14.39 -21.61
N ILE A 248 8.65 -14.94 -21.06
CA ILE A 248 7.68 -15.73 -21.82
C ILE A 248 6.29 -15.10 -21.79
N ASN A 249 5.55 -15.20 -22.88
CA ASN A 249 4.22 -14.59 -22.94
C ASN A 249 3.25 -15.45 -23.74
N TYR A 250 2.10 -15.71 -23.13
CA TYR A 250 0.98 -16.41 -23.73
C TYR A 250 -0.15 -15.42 -23.92
N VAL A 251 -0.47 -15.09 -25.17
CA VAL A 251 -1.42 -14.03 -25.50
C VAL A 251 -2.50 -14.56 -26.43
N TYR A 252 -3.71 -14.00 -26.35
CA TYR A 252 -4.72 -14.30 -27.35
C TYR A 252 -4.20 -13.88 -28.73
N LYS A 253 -4.39 -14.74 -29.73
CA LYS A 253 -3.78 -14.54 -31.06
C LYS A 253 -4.13 -13.18 -31.66
N GLU A 254 -5.35 -12.73 -31.43
CA GLU A 254 -5.87 -11.44 -31.88
C GLU A 254 -5.19 -10.22 -31.25
N ASP A 255 -4.65 -10.34 -30.04
CA ASP A 255 -4.02 -9.23 -29.32
C ASP A 255 -2.48 -9.27 -29.42
N SER A 256 -1.92 -10.27 -30.14
CA SER A 256 -0.48 -10.56 -30.17
C SER A 256 0.41 -9.39 -30.61
N LEU A 257 0.01 -8.62 -31.63
CA LEU A 257 0.77 -7.46 -32.09
C LEU A 257 0.72 -6.31 -31.07
N THR A 258 -0.43 -6.09 -30.42
CA THR A 258 -0.58 -5.07 -29.38
C THR A 258 0.29 -5.42 -28.18
N ALA A 259 0.19 -6.66 -27.68
CA ALA A 259 0.99 -7.16 -26.57
C ALA A 259 2.50 -7.05 -26.85
N TRP A 260 2.95 -7.41 -28.05
CA TRP A 260 4.35 -7.29 -28.44
C TRP A 260 4.85 -5.83 -28.39
N ASN A 261 4.04 -4.89 -28.85
CA ASN A 261 4.40 -3.46 -28.83
C ASN A 261 4.46 -2.90 -27.40
N ASP A 262 3.48 -3.25 -26.57
CA ASP A 262 3.39 -2.74 -25.20
C ASP A 262 4.53 -3.29 -24.31
N LEU A 263 4.95 -4.55 -24.52
CA LEU A 263 6.00 -5.21 -23.74
C LEU A 263 7.42 -4.89 -24.19
N ARG A 264 7.61 -4.13 -25.28
CA ARG A 264 8.92 -3.89 -25.89
C ARG A 264 9.95 -3.22 -24.96
N THR A 265 9.49 -2.51 -23.93
CA THR A 265 10.37 -1.82 -22.96
C THR A 265 10.32 -2.44 -21.56
N PHE A 266 9.83 -3.67 -21.44
CA PHE A 266 9.73 -4.38 -20.17
C PHE A 266 11.09 -4.51 -19.46
N ASP A 267 12.18 -4.67 -20.22
CA ASP A 267 13.55 -4.71 -19.72
C ASP A 267 13.93 -3.48 -18.86
N LYS A 268 13.43 -2.29 -19.19
CA LYS A 268 13.68 -1.07 -18.41
C LYS A 268 13.00 -1.12 -17.05
N THR A 269 11.76 -1.59 -17.00
CA THR A 269 10.97 -1.70 -15.77
C THR A 269 11.60 -2.70 -14.80
N ILE A 270 11.92 -3.91 -15.28
CA ILE A 270 12.52 -4.92 -14.42
C ILE A 270 13.93 -4.52 -13.96
N ASN A 271 14.76 -3.88 -14.81
CA ASN A 271 16.07 -3.37 -14.37
C ASN A 271 15.94 -2.28 -13.29
N LEU A 272 14.93 -1.39 -13.39
CA LEU A 272 14.67 -0.41 -12.34
C LEU A 272 14.35 -1.10 -11.00
N PHE A 273 13.46 -2.09 -11.01
CA PHE A 273 13.10 -2.80 -9.79
C PHE A 273 14.29 -3.61 -9.23
N GLU A 274 15.11 -4.21 -10.09
CA GLU A 274 16.35 -4.88 -9.65
C GLU A 274 17.36 -3.93 -9.00
N ASP A 275 17.48 -2.71 -9.53
CA ASP A 275 18.37 -1.68 -8.97
C ASP A 275 17.86 -1.17 -7.62
N LEU A 276 16.54 -1.01 -7.45
CA LEU A 276 15.94 -0.49 -6.23
C LEU A 276 15.77 -1.55 -5.13
N PHE A 277 15.41 -2.79 -5.49
CA PHE A 277 14.91 -3.80 -4.54
C PHE A 277 15.73 -5.10 -4.54
N GLY A 278 16.71 -5.23 -5.43
CA GLY A 278 17.53 -6.42 -5.60
C GLY A 278 17.00 -7.36 -6.69
N PRO A 279 17.76 -8.42 -7.05
CA PRO A 279 17.47 -9.26 -8.21
C PRO A 279 16.06 -9.85 -8.21
N TYR A 280 15.50 -10.08 -9.41
CA TYR A 280 14.21 -10.74 -9.59
C TYR A 280 14.14 -12.04 -8.77
N PRO A 281 13.15 -12.21 -7.86
CA PRO A 281 13.18 -13.26 -6.84
C PRO A 281 13.10 -14.69 -7.40
N PHE A 282 12.53 -14.88 -8.58
CA PHE A 282 12.31 -16.21 -9.15
C PHE A 282 13.26 -16.53 -10.33
N ARG A 283 14.42 -15.87 -10.41
CA ARG A 283 15.33 -15.92 -11.59
C ARG A 283 15.79 -17.32 -12.02
N ARG A 284 15.81 -18.32 -11.12
CA ARG A 284 16.09 -19.73 -11.52
C ARG A 284 15.05 -20.31 -12.48
N GLU A 285 13.91 -19.66 -12.63
CA GLU A 285 12.84 -20.04 -13.55
C GLU A 285 12.76 -19.00 -14.69
N HIS A 286 11.69 -18.24 -14.75
CA HIS A 286 11.45 -17.18 -15.73
C HIS A 286 10.52 -16.13 -15.13
N TYR A 287 10.22 -15.08 -15.90
CA TYR A 287 9.05 -14.25 -15.68
C TYR A 287 8.25 -14.19 -16.98
N GLY A 288 6.96 -13.95 -16.87
CA GLY A 288 6.13 -13.89 -18.04
C GLY A 288 4.70 -13.51 -17.75
N HIS A 289 3.89 -13.57 -18.80
CA HIS A 289 2.48 -13.26 -18.70
C HIS A 289 1.60 -14.30 -19.39
N ALA A 290 0.37 -14.47 -18.91
CA ALA A 290 -0.70 -15.14 -19.64
C ALA A 290 -1.93 -14.23 -19.76
N GLN A 291 -2.43 -14.03 -20.96
CA GLN A 291 -3.62 -13.19 -21.14
C GLN A 291 -4.88 -13.91 -20.66
N PHE A 292 -5.74 -13.20 -19.91
CA PHE A 292 -7.00 -13.73 -19.40
C PHE A 292 -8.18 -12.75 -19.59
N GLY A 293 -9.39 -13.19 -19.20
CA GLY A 293 -10.64 -12.45 -19.44
C GLY A 293 -11.11 -11.55 -18.29
N TRP A 294 -10.42 -11.54 -17.16
CA TRP A 294 -10.76 -10.71 -16.00
C TRP A 294 -10.10 -9.34 -16.15
N GLY A 295 -10.80 -8.24 -15.85
CA GLY A 295 -10.24 -6.90 -16.07
C GLY A 295 -9.22 -6.52 -15.00
N GLY A 296 -8.05 -6.02 -15.42
CA GLY A 296 -6.88 -5.83 -14.54
C GLY A 296 -5.81 -6.92 -14.71
N GLY A 297 -5.14 -7.29 -13.62
CA GLY A 297 -4.10 -8.32 -13.60
C GLY A 297 -4.18 -9.15 -12.32
N MET A 298 -3.38 -10.21 -12.26
CA MET A 298 -3.23 -11.06 -11.09
C MET A 298 -1.80 -11.58 -11.05
N GLU A 299 -1.13 -11.44 -9.91
CA GLU A 299 0.31 -11.51 -9.79
C GLU A 299 0.91 -12.92 -9.76
N HIS A 300 0.17 -13.93 -10.21
CA HIS A 300 0.55 -15.35 -10.13
C HIS A 300 2.05 -15.57 -10.39
N GLN A 301 2.75 -16.09 -9.37
CA GLN A 301 4.21 -16.24 -9.37
C GLN A 301 4.75 -16.76 -10.70
N THR A 302 5.75 -16.08 -11.24
CA THR A 302 6.44 -16.36 -12.53
C THR A 302 5.59 -16.20 -13.80
N LEU A 303 4.28 -16.01 -13.70
CA LEU A 303 3.39 -15.93 -14.86
C LEU A 303 2.14 -15.09 -14.54
N SER A 304 2.30 -13.77 -14.44
CA SER A 304 1.20 -12.88 -14.10
C SER A 304 0.08 -12.94 -15.15
N PHE A 305 -1.16 -13.03 -14.71
CA PHE A 305 -2.30 -13.04 -15.62
C PHE A 305 -2.69 -11.61 -15.96
N MET A 306 -2.84 -11.31 -17.25
CA MET A 306 -2.98 -9.92 -17.74
C MET A 306 -4.23 -9.76 -18.59
N TYR A 307 -5.05 -8.75 -18.30
CA TYR A 307 -6.14 -8.37 -19.21
C TYR A 307 -5.60 -7.69 -20.47
N HIS A 308 -4.65 -6.77 -20.27
CA HIS A 308 -3.93 -6.03 -21.29
C HIS A 308 -2.47 -5.82 -20.85
N PHE A 309 -1.63 -5.29 -21.75
CA PHE A 309 -0.18 -5.18 -21.52
C PHE A 309 0.31 -3.75 -21.35
N GLN A 310 -0.58 -2.78 -21.11
CA GLN A 310 -0.20 -1.39 -20.86
C GLN A 310 0.76 -1.28 -19.66
N HIS A 311 1.68 -0.32 -19.76
CA HIS A 311 2.83 -0.16 -18.86
C HIS A 311 2.48 -0.19 -17.37
N GLY A 312 1.48 0.58 -16.93
CA GLY A 312 1.15 0.69 -15.50
C GLY A 312 0.75 -0.65 -14.89
N LEU A 313 -0.14 -1.39 -15.56
CA LEU A 313 -0.55 -2.72 -15.13
C LEU A 313 0.64 -3.70 -15.14
N VAL A 314 1.44 -3.72 -16.21
CA VAL A 314 2.64 -4.57 -16.28
C VAL A 314 3.62 -4.27 -15.15
N ALA A 315 3.81 -3.00 -14.79
CA ALA A 315 4.68 -2.60 -13.69
C ALA A 315 4.10 -3.02 -12.33
N HIS A 316 2.79 -2.89 -12.12
CA HIS A 316 2.08 -3.32 -10.91
C HIS A 316 2.24 -4.83 -10.70
N GLU A 317 1.91 -5.65 -11.71
CA GLU A 317 2.00 -7.11 -11.61
C GLU A 317 3.45 -7.62 -11.46
N LEU A 318 4.42 -6.92 -12.06
CA LEU A 318 5.83 -7.23 -11.85
C LEU A 318 6.29 -6.89 -10.43
N ALA A 319 5.81 -5.79 -9.86
CA ALA A 319 6.19 -5.37 -8.52
C ALA A 319 5.83 -6.41 -7.46
N HIS A 320 4.70 -7.10 -7.66
CA HIS A 320 4.24 -8.15 -6.77
C HIS A 320 5.21 -9.32 -6.60
N GLN A 321 6.07 -9.55 -7.60
CA GLN A 321 7.09 -10.60 -7.54
C GLN A 321 8.04 -10.41 -6.33
N TRP A 322 8.26 -9.16 -5.90
CA TRP A 322 8.96 -8.83 -4.65
C TRP A 322 7.99 -8.70 -3.45
N PHE A 323 6.82 -8.09 -3.65
CA PHE A 323 5.86 -7.74 -2.60
C PHE A 323 4.49 -8.42 -2.83
N GLY A 324 4.20 -9.49 -2.09
CA GLY A 324 3.04 -10.36 -2.31
C GLY A 324 3.49 -11.79 -2.60
N ASP A 325 4.52 -11.95 -3.44
CA ASP A 325 4.99 -13.27 -3.85
C ASP A 325 6.20 -13.74 -3.03
N LYS A 326 7.33 -13.04 -3.15
CA LYS A 326 8.54 -13.35 -2.38
C LYS A 326 8.24 -13.17 -0.89
N ILE A 327 7.68 -12.03 -0.50
CA ILE A 327 7.19 -11.81 0.87
C ILE A 327 5.69 -11.58 0.79
N THR A 328 4.92 -12.58 1.23
CA THR A 328 3.46 -12.51 1.24
C THR A 328 2.96 -11.85 2.52
N CYS A 329 1.84 -11.13 2.49
CA CYS A 329 1.23 -10.65 3.73
C CYS A 329 0.89 -11.83 4.68
N ALA A 330 1.17 -11.70 5.98
CA ALA A 330 0.92 -12.74 6.98
C ALA A 330 -0.57 -12.93 7.31
N SER A 331 -1.38 -11.95 6.93
CA SER A 331 -2.84 -12.02 6.96
C SER A 331 -3.38 -10.97 6.00
N TRP A 332 -4.65 -11.13 5.60
CA TRP A 332 -5.34 -10.14 4.78
C TRP A 332 -5.51 -8.77 5.44
N GLN A 333 -5.30 -8.65 6.77
CA GLN A 333 -5.24 -7.35 7.44
C GLN A 333 -4.03 -6.52 6.97
N HIS A 334 -2.98 -7.20 6.49
CA HIS A 334 -1.74 -6.62 6.00
C HIS A 334 -1.66 -6.55 4.48
N LEU A 335 -2.79 -6.74 3.76
CA LEU A 335 -2.84 -6.75 2.29
C LEU A 335 -2.22 -5.51 1.63
N TRP A 336 -2.22 -4.36 2.31
CA TRP A 336 -1.55 -3.15 1.81
C TRP A 336 -0.04 -3.33 1.56
N LEU A 337 0.61 -4.32 2.20
CA LEU A 337 2.02 -4.65 1.92
C LEU A 337 2.20 -5.23 0.52
N ASN A 338 1.16 -5.85 -0.05
CA ASN A 338 1.16 -6.29 -1.42
C ASN A 338 0.76 -5.10 -2.31
N GLU A 339 -0.48 -4.64 -2.17
CA GLU A 339 -1.11 -3.67 -3.09
C GLU A 339 -0.54 -2.26 -3.04
N GLY A 340 -0.22 -1.80 -1.84
CA GLY A 340 0.38 -0.47 -1.64
C GLY A 340 1.77 -0.40 -2.24
N PHE A 341 2.57 -1.47 -2.10
CA PHE A 341 3.89 -1.55 -2.75
C PHE A 341 3.75 -1.65 -4.26
N ALA A 342 2.92 -2.54 -4.78
CA ALA A 342 2.74 -2.69 -6.22
C ALA A 342 2.30 -1.38 -6.90
N THR A 343 1.31 -0.70 -6.30
CA THR A 343 0.82 0.61 -6.75
C THR A 343 1.91 1.69 -6.66
N TYR A 344 2.75 1.67 -5.62
CA TYR A 344 3.85 2.63 -5.48
C TYR A 344 4.97 2.37 -6.48
N LEU A 345 5.29 1.11 -6.75
CA LEU A 345 6.34 0.71 -7.69
C LEU A 345 5.97 1.05 -9.14
N ASP A 346 4.69 0.89 -9.53
CA ASP A 346 4.14 1.51 -10.74
C ASP A 346 4.46 3.02 -10.76
N GLY A 347 4.09 3.74 -9.69
CA GLY A 347 4.42 5.16 -9.51
C GLY A 347 5.90 5.50 -9.70
N LEU A 348 6.81 4.68 -9.14
CA LEU A 348 8.25 4.87 -9.26
C LEU A 348 8.73 4.71 -10.70
N THR A 349 8.08 3.90 -11.53
CA THR A 349 8.43 3.86 -12.96
C THR A 349 8.27 5.24 -13.61
N TYR A 350 7.20 5.98 -13.29
CA TYR A 350 7.00 7.34 -13.81
C TYR A 350 8.02 8.34 -13.26
N ASN A 351 8.48 8.14 -12.03
CA ASN A 351 9.54 8.96 -11.44
C ASN A 351 10.92 8.75 -12.11
N PHE A 352 11.25 7.51 -12.50
CA PHE A 352 12.60 7.16 -12.95
C PHE A 352 12.74 6.97 -14.47
N LEU A 353 11.67 6.60 -15.19
CA LEU A 353 11.74 6.19 -16.60
C LEU A 353 11.00 7.13 -17.55
N PHE A 354 10.15 8.01 -17.03
CA PHE A 354 9.29 8.89 -17.82
C PHE A 354 9.59 10.37 -17.56
N PRO A 355 9.09 11.29 -18.41
CA PRO A 355 9.15 12.71 -18.17
C PRO A 355 8.55 13.12 -16.81
N PRO A 356 9.10 14.15 -16.12
CA PRO A 356 8.71 14.50 -14.75
C PRO A 356 7.22 14.80 -14.52
N ASP A 357 6.51 15.27 -15.55
CA ASP A 357 5.07 15.54 -15.48
C ASP A 357 4.23 14.29 -15.20
N ARG A 358 4.70 13.10 -15.61
CA ARG A 358 4.01 11.83 -15.37
C ARG A 358 4.04 11.47 -13.88
N TRP A 359 5.18 11.69 -13.22
CA TRP A 359 5.32 11.50 -11.77
C TRP A 359 4.47 12.49 -10.98
N THR A 360 4.48 13.76 -11.37
CA THR A 360 3.61 14.77 -10.77
C THR A 360 2.13 14.43 -10.96
N GLY A 361 1.74 13.96 -12.15
CA GLY A 361 0.38 13.48 -12.44
C GLY A 361 -0.02 12.29 -11.57
N TRP A 362 0.87 11.31 -11.38
CA TRP A 362 0.62 10.18 -10.49
C TRP A 362 0.36 10.65 -9.04
N LYS A 363 1.18 11.56 -8.51
CA LYS A 363 1.02 12.11 -7.16
C LYS A 363 -0.31 12.85 -7.00
N GLN A 364 -0.66 13.70 -7.97
CA GLN A 364 -1.89 14.49 -7.97
C GLN A 364 -3.14 13.60 -8.03
N GLU A 365 -3.16 12.58 -8.90
CA GLU A 365 -4.30 11.68 -9.02
C GLU A 365 -4.49 10.83 -7.76
N ASN A 366 -3.40 10.36 -7.14
CA ASN A 366 -3.48 9.64 -5.87
C ASN A 366 -4.06 10.53 -4.76
N ILE A 367 -3.53 11.75 -4.55
CA ILE A 367 -4.10 12.69 -3.55
C ILE A 367 -5.58 12.91 -3.83
N LYS A 368 -5.94 13.19 -5.08
CA LYS A 368 -7.32 13.45 -5.49
C LYS A 368 -8.24 12.26 -5.15
N ILE A 369 -7.86 11.03 -5.49
CA ILE A 369 -8.66 9.83 -5.18
C ILE A 369 -8.77 9.61 -3.67
N ILE A 370 -7.65 9.70 -2.95
CA ILE A 370 -7.62 9.46 -1.50
C ILE A 370 -8.46 10.50 -0.75
N THR A 371 -8.51 11.74 -1.24
CA THR A 371 -9.23 12.85 -0.59
C THR A 371 -10.71 12.96 -1.00
N GLN A 372 -11.23 12.07 -1.86
CA GLN A 372 -12.65 12.06 -2.23
C GLN A 372 -13.57 11.66 -1.08
N LYS A 373 -13.14 10.75 -0.21
CA LYS A 373 -13.85 10.43 1.04
C LYS A 373 -13.11 11.04 2.22
N HIS A 374 -13.90 11.46 3.18
CA HIS A 374 -13.42 12.12 4.38
C HIS A 374 -12.84 11.14 5.42
N ASP A 375 -13.23 9.87 5.40
CA ASP A 375 -12.91 8.82 6.38
C ASP A 375 -12.13 7.64 5.79
N GLY A 376 -11.84 6.63 6.61
CA GLY A 376 -11.12 5.40 6.22
C GLY A 376 -9.60 5.41 6.50
N SER A 377 -9.08 4.25 6.87
CA SER A 377 -7.67 3.98 7.18
C SER A 377 -7.08 2.97 6.19
N VAL A 378 -5.76 2.80 6.18
CA VAL A 378 -5.13 1.73 5.39
C VAL A 378 -5.37 0.36 6.05
N PHE A 379 -5.26 0.30 7.39
CA PHE A 379 -5.54 -0.90 8.18
C PHE A 379 -6.93 -1.49 7.87
N ILE A 380 -6.96 -2.79 7.56
CA ILE A 380 -8.19 -3.53 7.27
C ILE A 380 -8.70 -4.16 8.58
N PRO A 381 -9.82 -3.67 9.14
CA PRO A 381 -10.31 -4.18 10.42
C PRO A 381 -11.02 -5.53 10.30
N ASP A 382 -11.66 -5.80 9.15
CA ASP A 382 -12.45 -7.00 8.90
C ASP A 382 -12.03 -7.61 7.56
N THR A 383 -11.46 -8.82 7.60
CA THR A 383 -11.00 -9.57 6.43
C THR A 383 -12.07 -10.47 5.81
N SER A 384 -13.28 -10.45 6.37
CA SER A 384 -14.46 -11.05 5.73
C SER A 384 -15.08 -10.09 4.69
N ASP A 385 -14.88 -8.78 4.86
CA ASP A 385 -15.29 -7.75 3.91
C ASP A 385 -14.25 -7.57 2.80
N ARG A 386 -14.41 -8.33 1.71
CA ARG A 386 -13.59 -8.17 0.49
C ARG A 386 -13.70 -6.78 -0.13
N ALA A 387 -14.86 -6.15 -0.07
CA ALA A 387 -15.04 -4.83 -0.65
C ALA A 387 -14.15 -3.80 0.05
N ARG A 388 -13.93 -3.98 1.35
CA ARG A 388 -12.96 -3.23 2.14
C ARG A 388 -11.52 -3.70 1.88
N MET A 389 -11.24 -5.01 1.85
CA MET A 389 -9.88 -5.53 1.61
C MET A 389 -9.28 -4.93 0.34
N PHE A 390 -10.01 -5.00 -0.77
CA PHE A 390 -9.56 -4.52 -2.07
C PHE A 390 -10.06 -3.11 -2.35
N ASP A 391 -10.16 -2.25 -1.33
CA ASP A 391 -10.60 -0.87 -1.57
C ASP A 391 -9.54 -0.06 -2.31
N HIS A 392 -9.85 0.31 -3.57
CA HIS A 392 -9.01 1.13 -4.44
C HIS A 392 -8.44 2.37 -3.74
N GLN A 393 -9.25 3.07 -2.95
CA GLN A 393 -8.83 4.30 -2.29
C GLN A 393 -7.89 4.01 -1.11
N LEU A 394 -8.23 3.01 -0.28
CA LEU A 394 -7.58 2.79 1.01
C LEU A 394 -6.40 1.81 0.95
N THR A 395 -6.59 0.64 0.35
CA THR A 395 -5.57 -0.43 0.34
C THR A 395 -4.48 -0.14 -0.70
N TYR A 396 -4.88 0.37 -1.87
CA TYR A 396 -3.96 0.65 -2.98
C TYR A 396 -3.40 2.06 -2.89
N ARG A 397 -4.24 3.09 -3.12
CA ARG A 397 -3.79 4.48 -3.27
C ARG A 397 -3.23 5.05 -1.97
N LYS A 398 -3.98 4.97 -0.87
CA LYS A 398 -3.52 5.46 0.44
C LYS A 398 -2.34 4.63 0.96
N GLY A 399 -2.32 3.31 0.72
CA GLY A 399 -1.17 2.44 0.99
C GLY A 399 0.10 2.86 0.23
N ALA A 400 -0.01 3.14 -1.07
CA ALA A 400 1.10 3.62 -1.89
C ALA A 400 1.59 5.01 -1.46
N TYR A 401 0.67 5.91 -1.12
CA TYR A 401 1.03 7.24 -0.66
C TYR A 401 1.68 7.23 0.73
N LEU A 402 1.34 6.26 1.58
CA LEU A 402 2.04 6.02 2.84
C LEU A 402 3.52 5.69 2.58
N LEU A 403 3.84 4.84 1.59
CA LEU A 403 5.22 4.56 1.18
C LEU A 403 5.92 5.79 0.60
N HIS A 404 5.20 6.59 -0.20
CA HIS A 404 5.71 7.87 -0.73
C HIS A 404 6.07 8.86 0.39
N MET A 405 5.18 9.02 1.39
CA MET A 405 5.44 9.84 2.57
C MET A 405 6.63 9.31 3.37
N LEU A 406 6.73 8.00 3.59
CA LEU A 406 7.90 7.38 4.26
C LEU A 406 9.20 7.71 3.53
N ARG A 407 9.23 7.58 2.20
CA ARG A 407 10.39 7.95 1.38
C ARG A 407 10.75 9.42 1.55
N GLY A 408 9.76 10.31 1.55
CA GLY A 408 9.98 11.75 1.78
C GLY A 408 10.57 12.07 3.17
N GLN A 409 10.03 11.45 4.22
CA GLN A 409 10.47 11.69 5.61
C GLN A 409 11.83 11.06 5.95
N MET A 410 12.15 9.92 5.33
CA MET A 410 13.41 9.20 5.56
C MET A 410 14.53 9.62 4.61
N GLY A 411 14.18 10.10 3.42
CA GLY A 411 15.07 10.25 2.27
C GLY A 411 15.35 8.92 1.56
N ASP A 412 15.71 9.01 0.29
CA ASP A 412 15.90 7.87 -0.62
C ASP A 412 16.85 6.80 -0.07
N THR A 413 18.03 7.20 0.41
CA THR A 413 19.06 6.25 0.86
C THR A 413 18.57 5.40 2.03
N SER A 414 17.93 6.01 3.03
CA SER A 414 17.43 5.28 4.19
C SER A 414 16.21 4.42 3.85
N PHE A 415 15.30 4.96 3.03
CA PHE A 415 14.09 4.24 2.61
C PHE A 415 14.45 2.99 1.81
N PHE A 416 15.16 3.11 0.68
CA PHE A 416 15.48 1.95 -0.16
C PHE A 416 16.36 0.94 0.58
N LYS A 417 17.27 1.39 1.46
CA LYS A 417 18.05 0.47 2.31
C LYS A 417 17.17 -0.33 3.29
N ALA A 418 16.14 0.27 3.89
CA ALA A 418 15.20 -0.45 4.74
C ALA A 418 14.42 -1.49 3.93
N ILE A 419 13.88 -1.11 2.78
CA ILE A 419 13.11 -2.01 1.92
C ILE A 419 13.97 -3.18 1.42
N GLN A 420 15.22 -2.92 0.99
CA GLN A 420 16.17 -3.98 0.66
C GLN A 420 16.47 -4.88 1.85
N SER A 421 16.66 -4.30 3.05
CA SER A 421 16.86 -5.11 4.26
C SER A 421 15.66 -6.00 4.58
N TYR A 422 14.44 -5.51 4.36
CA TYR A 422 13.20 -6.27 4.52
C TYR A 422 13.12 -7.44 3.53
N LEU A 423 13.38 -7.17 2.25
CA LEU A 423 13.40 -8.19 1.19
C LEU A 423 14.52 -9.23 1.33
N MET A 424 15.57 -8.94 2.10
CA MET A 424 16.70 -9.82 2.35
C MET A 424 16.64 -10.53 3.69
N ASP A 425 15.63 -10.28 4.53
CA ASP A 425 15.49 -11.00 5.80
C ASP A 425 15.14 -12.46 5.54
N GLU A 426 16.02 -13.38 5.96
CA GLU A 426 15.86 -14.82 5.74
C GLU A 426 14.60 -15.40 6.42
N LYS A 427 14.04 -14.72 7.42
CA LYS A 427 12.79 -15.13 8.07
C LYS A 427 11.55 -14.74 7.26
N LEU A 428 11.65 -13.70 6.43
CA LEU A 428 10.53 -13.15 5.67
C LEU A 428 10.59 -13.55 4.20
N ALA A 429 11.80 -13.65 3.64
CA ALA A 429 12.04 -14.01 2.25
C ALA A 429 11.49 -15.41 1.93
N TYR A 430 10.64 -15.47 0.92
CA TYR A 430 9.85 -16.66 0.54
C TYR A 430 8.91 -17.16 1.64
N GLY A 431 8.53 -16.28 2.57
CA GLY A 431 7.62 -16.53 3.67
C GLY A 431 6.53 -15.46 3.76
N PHE A 432 6.24 -15.04 4.99
CA PHE A 432 5.16 -14.12 5.32
C PHE A 432 5.66 -12.94 6.16
N ALA A 433 5.01 -11.79 6.03
CA ALA A 433 5.32 -10.61 6.84
C ALA A 433 4.08 -9.83 7.26
N SER A 434 4.14 -9.32 8.48
CA SER A 434 3.20 -8.36 9.05
C SER A 434 3.67 -6.92 8.80
N THR A 435 2.80 -5.95 9.09
CA THR A 435 3.19 -4.53 9.07
C THR A 435 4.30 -4.22 10.08
N ASP A 436 4.34 -4.90 11.22
CA ASP A 436 5.37 -4.70 12.24
C ASP A 436 6.75 -5.17 11.77
N ASP A 437 6.82 -6.21 10.93
CA ASP A 437 8.06 -6.66 10.32
C ASP A 437 8.66 -5.56 9.44
N LEU A 438 7.85 -4.92 8.59
CA LEU A 438 8.28 -3.77 7.79
C LEU A 438 8.74 -2.60 8.69
N ILE A 439 7.95 -2.27 9.73
CA ILE A 439 8.29 -1.19 10.68
C ILE A 439 9.66 -1.45 11.32
N TRP A 440 9.95 -2.70 11.70
CA TRP A 440 11.23 -3.06 12.29
C TRP A 440 12.41 -2.77 11.35
N HIS A 441 12.29 -3.08 10.05
CA HIS A 441 13.33 -2.75 9.08
C HIS A 441 13.44 -1.25 8.83
N LEU A 442 12.32 -0.52 8.76
CA LEU A 442 12.32 0.94 8.63
C LEU A 442 13.04 1.60 9.81
N LYS A 443 12.80 1.15 11.04
CA LYS A 443 13.45 1.68 12.26
C LYS A 443 14.97 1.55 12.26
N LYS A 444 15.54 0.58 11.54
CA LYS A 444 17.00 0.40 11.47
C LYS A 444 17.71 1.48 10.65
N THR A 445 17.02 2.11 9.71
CA THR A 445 17.62 3.11 8.81
C THR A 445 17.00 4.49 8.96
N ALA A 446 15.88 4.61 9.68
CA ALA A 446 15.19 5.86 9.91
C ALA A 446 16.10 6.91 10.57
N PRO A 447 15.98 8.20 10.16
CA PRO A 447 16.59 9.29 10.89
C PRO A 447 16.17 9.30 12.36
N ALA A 448 17.10 9.61 13.28
CA ALA A 448 16.85 9.56 14.73
C ALA A 448 15.69 10.47 15.21
N ASN A 449 15.32 11.47 14.42
CA ASN A 449 14.22 12.39 14.71
C ASN A 449 12.91 12.06 13.96
N PHE A 450 12.80 10.87 13.38
CA PHE A 450 11.57 10.40 12.76
C PHE A 450 10.94 9.29 13.61
N ASN A 451 9.81 9.60 14.24
CA ASN A 451 9.06 8.64 15.04
C ASN A 451 8.16 7.80 14.13
N LEU A 452 8.65 6.62 13.74
CA LEU A 452 7.89 5.70 12.89
C LEU A 452 6.64 5.16 13.57
N ASP A 453 6.64 4.97 14.89
CA ASP A 453 5.47 4.44 15.58
C ASP A 453 4.29 5.41 15.49
N GLU A 454 4.54 6.70 15.74
CA GLU A 454 3.51 7.74 15.56
C GLU A 454 3.10 7.89 14.09
N PHE A 455 4.04 7.79 13.15
CA PHE A 455 3.70 7.80 11.74
C PHE A 455 2.72 6.67 11.36
N PHE A 456 2.94 5.44 11.81
CA PHE A 456 2.01 4.34 11.52
C PHE A 456 0.69 4.48 12.30
N ASN A 457 0.73 4.97 13.55
CA ASN A 457 -0.48 5.31 14.29
C ASN A 457 -1.37 6.28 13.50
N ASP A 458 -0.77 7.33 12.94
CA ASP A 458 -1.47 8.36 12.19
C ASP A 458 -1.94 7.89 10.81
N TRP A 459 -1.03 7.34 10.01
CA TRP A 459 -1.28 7.15 8.58
C TRP A 459 -1.81 5.77 8.23
N PHE A 460 -1.47 4.75 9.02
CA PHE A 460 -1.92 3.38 8.80
C PHE A 460 -3.19 3.05 9.57
N TYR A 461 -3.23 3.35 10.88
CA TYR A 461 -4.34 2.97 11.76
C TYR A 461 -5.48 4.01 11.80
N LYS A 462 -5.17 5.31 11.93
CA LYS A 462 -6.21 6.34 11.99
C LYS A 462 -6.86 6.61 10.63
N GLN A 463 -8.09 7.12 10.71
CA GLN A 463 -8.93 7.41 9.55
C GLN A 463 -8.76 8.84 9.04
N GLY A 464 -9.08 9.06 7.77
CA GLY A 464 -9.07 10.39 7.15
C GLY A 464 -7.68 10.88 6.76
N TRP A 465 -7.55 12.20 6.61
CA TRP A 465 -6.36 12.90 6.15
C TRP A 465 -6.41 14.39 6.61
N PRO A 466 -5.25 15.05 6.72
CA PRO A 466 -5.20 16.44 7.20
C PRO A 466 -5.45 17.47 6.09
N LYS A 467 -6.05 18.59 6.49
CA LYS A 467 -6.07 19.88 5.80
C LYS A 467 -5.10 20.82 6.53
N TYR A 468 -4.17 21.41 5.78
CA TYR A 468 -3.23 22.39 6.33
C TYR A 468 -3.71 23.82 6.11
N ARG A 469 -3.57 24.66 7.15
CA ARG A 469 -3.67 26.13 7.07
C ARG A 469 -2.28 26.71 7.29
N VAL A 470 -1.65 27.21 6.24
CA VAL A 470 -0.28 27.73 6.27
C VAL A 470 -0.31 29.24 6.11
N GLN A 471 0.10 29.95 7.16
CA GLN A 471 0.21 31.39 7.14
C GLN A 471 1.68 31.81 7.20
N TYR A 472 2.06 32.80 6.40
CA TYR A 472 3.43 33.29 6.41
C TYR A 472 3.53 34.80 6.26
N TYR A 473 4.63 35.35 6.77
CA TYR A 473 5.00 36.77 6.68
C TYR A 473 6.52 36.89 6.68
N GLN A 474 7.06 37.88 5.97
CA GLN A 474 8.46 38.26 6.07
C GLN A 474 8.59 39.68 6.62
N ASP A 475 9.42 39.86 7.64
CA ASP A 475 9.73 41.18 8.20
C ASP A 475 10.77 41.95 7.38
N GLU A 476 10.96 43.23 7.73
CA GLU A 476 11.95 44.12 7.10
C GLU A 476 13.41 43.64 7.26
N LYS A 477 13.68 42.72 8.20
CA LYS A 477 14.99 42.11 8.43
C LYS A 477 15.12 40.76 7.71
N HIS A 478 14.23 40.50 6.75
CA HIS A 478 14.18 39.29 5.95
C HIS A 478 13.91 38.00 6.73
N LYS A 479 13.44 38.08 7.98
CA LYS A 479 13.03 36.89 8.72
C LYS A 479 11.61 36.50 8.33
N VAL A 480 11.44 35.25 7.96
CA VAL A 480 10.15 34.65 7.61
C VAL A 480 9.56 33.97 8.84
N TYR A 481 8.32 34.31 9.16
CA TYR A 481 7.50 33.67 10.18
C TYR A 481 6.50 32.77 9.47
N VAL A 482 6.38 31.52 9.92
CA VAL A 482 5.43 30.54 9.38
C VAL A 482 4.58 30.00 10.52
N VAL A 483 3.27 29.95 10.33
CA VAL A 483 2.33 29.29 11.23
C VAL A 483 1.65 28.14 10.50
N LEU A 484 1.76 26.95 11.06
CA LEU A 484 1.13 25.73 10.55
C LEU A 484 -0.07 25.39 11.42
N GLY A 485 -1.26 25.37 10.81
CA GLY A 485 -2.47 24.80 11.39
C GLY A 485 -2.88 23.52 10.66
N GLN A 486 -3.61 22.67 11.36
CA GLN A 486 -4.13 21.40 10.86
C GLN A 486 -5.59 21.21 11.26
N GLU A 487 -6.41 20.80 10.32
CA GLU A 487 -7.76 20.27 10.51
C GLU A 487 -7.81 18.85 9.97
N GLN A 488 -8.68 17.98 10.49
CA GLN A 488 -8.85 16.62 9.98
C GLN A 488 -10.10 16.51 9.13
N SER A 489 -10.03 15.74 8.05
CA SER A 489 -11.22 15.36 7.27
C SER A 489 -12.20 14.49 8.08
N TYR A 490 -11.69 13.77 9.08
CA TYR A 490 -12.47 12.92 9.98
C TYR A 490 -12.00 13.12 11.41
N VAL A 491 -12.92 13.58 12.28
CA VAL A 491 -12.60 13.93 13.66
C VAL A 491 -12.97 12.76 14.57
N TRP A 492 -11.94 12.11 15.11
CA TRP A 492 -12.02 11.33 16.36
C TRP A 492 -11.40 12.16 17.49
N GLU A 493 -11.69 11.82 18.74
CA GLU A 493 -11.15 12.56 19.89
C GLU A 493 -9.60 12.57 19.85
N GLY A 494 -9.00 13.75 19.77
CA GLY A 494 -7.53 13.93 19.82
C GLY A 494 -6.76 13.68 18.50
N THR A 495 -7.42 13.58 17.34
CA THR A 495 -6.72 13.28 16.08
C THR A 495 -5.90 14.46 15.55
N PHE A 496 -4.58 14.30 15.53
CA PHE A 496 -3.60 15.14 14.84
C PHE A 496 -2.59 14.22 14.13
N PHE A 497 -2.12 14.59 12.94
CA PHE A 497 -1.15 13.83 12.16
C PHE A 497 0.22 14.52 12.26
N ASP A 498 1.13 13.90 13.00
CA ASP A 498 2.47 14.43 13.25
C ASP A 498 3.37 14.20 12.02
N MET A 499 3.94 15.27 11.46
CA MET A 499 4.85 15.14 10.32
C MET A 499 5.76 16.35 10.13
N LYS A 500 6.92 16.15 9.51
CA LYS A 500 7.67 17.28 8.94
C LYS A 500 7.00 17.76 7.66
N VAL A 501 6.71 19.06 7.59
CA VAL A 501 6.06 19.72 6.47
C VAL A 501 7.11 20.45 5.62
N PRO A 502 7.25 20.12 4.32
CA PRO A 502 8.15 20.84 3.43
C PRO A 502 7.56 22.19 3.01
N ILE A 503 8.34 23.25 3.16
CA ILE A 503 8.03 24.61 2.71
C ILE A 503 9.15 25.08 1.78
N GLN A 504 8.81 25.40 0.54
CA GLN A 504 9.75 26.00 -0.42
C GLN A 504 9.74 27.52 -0.28
N LEU A 505 10.92 28.07 -0.12
CA LEU A 505 11.19 29.50 -0.05
C LEU A 505 12.10 29.87 -1.21
N VAL A 506 11.68 30.82 -2.03
CA VAL A 506 12.46 31.31 -3.16
C VAL A 506 12.70 32.80 -3.01
N THR A 507 13.95 33.18 -3.18
CA THR A 507 14.44 34.56 -3.20
C THR A 507 15.04 34.86 -4.59
N ASP A 508 15.49 36.09 -4.82
CA ASP A 508 16.17 36.44 -6.08
C ASP A 508 17.50 35.67 -6.30
N GLN A 509 18.09 35.10 -5.25
CA GLN A 509 19.43 34.50 -5.32
C GLN A 509 19.44 32.99 -5.06
N SER A 510 18.39 32.45 -4.45
CA SER A 510 18.35 31.05 -4.02
C SER A 510 16.93 30.55 -3.87
N ASP A 511 16.76 29.26 -4.10
CA ASP A 511 15.63 28.46 -3.67
C ASP A 511 16.07 27.50 -2.56
N THR A 512 15.21 27.25 -1.58
CA THR A 512 15.48 26.31 -0.49
C THR A 512 14.18 25.70 0.00
N THR A 513 14.19 24.39 0.27
CA THR A 513 13.09 23.71 0.96
C THR A 513 13.48 23.42 2.39
N VAL A 514 12.68 23.91 3.34
CA VAL A 514 12.83 23.62 4.77
C VAL A 514 11.76 22.63 5.21
N TRP A 515 12.10 21.72 6.11
CA TRP A 515 11.19 20.70 6.64
C TRP A 515 10.85 21.01 8.10
N LEU A 516 9.64 21.49 8.36
CA LEU A 516 9.18 22.00 9.66
C LEU A 516 8.42 20.92 10.44
N THR A 517 8.85 20.58 11.66
CA THR A 517 8.29 19.46 12.46
C THR A 517 6.94 19.78 13.11
N HIS A 518 5.84 19.50 12.41
CA HIS A 518 4.50 19.87 12.85
C HIS A 518 3.88 18.83 13.79
N THR A 519 3.69 19.18 15.06
CA THR A 519 3.21 18.28 16.12
C THR A 519 2.01 18.80 16.92
N PHE A 520 1.54 20.02 16.62
CA PHE A 520 0.29 20.55 17.17
C PHE A 520 -0.26 21.69 16.29
N ASP A 521 -1.57 21.92 16.33
CA ASP A 521 -2.24 22.99 15.59
C ASP A 521 -1.76 24.38 16.02
N GLY A 522 -1.50 25.24 15.04
CA GLY A 522 -1.02 26.62 15.26
C GLY A 522 0.47 26.74 15.58
N GLN A 523 1.28 25.71 15.32
CA GLN A 523 2.72 25.72 15.58
C GLN A 523 3.45 26.74 14.70
N GLN A 524 4.40 27.46 15.31
CA GLN A 524 5.08 28.61 14.71
C GLN A 524 6.57 28.36 14.48
N TYR A 525 7.12 28.97 13.44
CA TYR A 525 8.53 28.87 13.04
C TYR A 525 9.08 30.23 12.62
N GLU A 526 10.38 30.40 12.84
CA GLU A 526 11.16 31.55 12.37
C GLU A 526 12.30 31.05 11.50
N ILE A 527 12.43 31.61 10.29
CA ILE A 527 13.44 31.24 9.30
C ILE A 527 14.14 32.52 8.84
N GLN A 528 15.44 32.63 9.11
CA GLN A 528 16.21 33.78 8.65
C GLN A 528 16.59 33.61 7.17
N LEU A 529 16.21 34.57 6.33
CA LEU A 529 16.70 34.69 4.95
C LEU A 529 17.68 35.86 4.83
N ASN A 530 18.49 35.85 3.77
CA ASN A 530 19.40 36.96 3.45
C ASN A 530 18.77 37.98 2.49
N HIS A 531 17.62 37.65 1.91
CA HIS A 531 16.98 38.41 0.84
C HIS A 531 15.45 38.40 0.99
N GLU A 532 14.82 39.29 0.24
CA GLU A 532 13.37 39.35 0.11
C GLU A 532 12.81 38.04 -0.49
N LEU A 533 11.73 37.56 0.11
CA LEU A 533 11.00 36.37 -0.32
C LEU A 533 10.18 36.71 -1.57
N ARG A 534 10.44 36.03 -2.68
CA ARG A 534 9.72 36.16 -3.94
C ARG A 534 8.58 35.18 -4.07
N PHE A 535 8.80 33.94 -3.61
CA PHE A 535 7.81 32.89 -3.70
C PHE A 535 7.86 31.98 -2.48
N PHE A 536 6.67 31.55 -2.05
CA PHE A 536 6.43 30.65 -0.94
C PHE A 536 5.51 29.54 -1.45
N ALA A 537 5.89 28.29 -1.27
CA ALA A 537 5.01 27.16 -1.55
C ALA A 537 5.01 26.14 -0.41
N PHE A 538 3.81 25.72 -0.04
CA PHE A 538 3.59 24.54 0.78
C PHE A 538 3.69 23.30 -0.10
N ASP A 539 4.56 22.35 0.29
CA ASP A 539 4.71 21.04 -0.33
C ASP A 539 4.58 21.00 -1.86
N PRO A 540 5.37 21.81 -2.61
CA PRO A 540 5.24 21.89 -4.07
C PRO A 540 5.54 20.56 -4.78
N GLU A 541 6.30 19.68 -4.12
CA GLU A 541 6.65 18.36 -4.61
C GLU A 541 5.65 17.27 -4.20
N LEU A 542 4.57 17.61 -3.50
CA LEU A 542 3.50 16.69 -3.10
C LEU A 542 4.06 15.47 -2.35
N TRP A 543 4.84 15.70 -1.31
CA TRP A 543 5.31 14.65 -0.40
C TRP A 543 4.23 14.22 0.58
N LEU A 544 3.30 15.11 0.93
CA LEU A 544 2.30 14.90 1.97
C LEU A 544 0.95 14.50 1.40
N LEU A 545 0.34 13.47 1.97
CA LEU A 545 -1.09 13.21 1.76
C LEU A 545 -1.90 14.26 2.51
N SER A 546 -2.48 15.22 1.80
CA SER A 546 -3.34 16.25 2.37
C SER A 546 -4.34 16.77 1.34
N GLY A 547 -5.44 17.36 1.81
CA GLY A 547 -6.49 17.90 0.95
C GLY A 547 -6.98 19.26 1.42
N ASN A 548 -7.54 20.05 0.50
CA ASN A 548 -8.13 21.36 0.78
C ASN A 548 -7.20 22.35 1.51
N ASN A 549 -5.89 22.28 1.28
CA ASN A 549 -4.91 23.12 1.97
C ASN A 549 -5.08 24.60 1.61
N GLU A 550 -4.85 25.46 2.60
CA GLU A 550 -4.91 26.92 2.46
C GLU A 550 -3.54 27.52 2.76
N VAL A 551 -3.03 28.33 1.83
CA VAL A 551 -1.76 29.05 2.01
C VAL A 551 -2.05 30.55 1.84
N SER A 552 -1.71 31.35 2.84
CA SER A 552 -1.96 32.79 2.81
C SER A 552 -0.77 33.58 3.34
N ARG A 553 -0.35 34.59 2.57
CA ARG A 553 0.51 35.66 3.08
C ARG A 553 -0.31 36.55 4.01
N VAL A 554 0.19 36.82 5.21
CA VAL A 554 -0.44 37.73 6.15
C VAL A 554 0.42 38.98 6.25
N ASP A 555 -0.16 40.15 6.00
CA ASP A 555 0.52 41.42 6.21
C ASP A 555 0.35 41.84 7.67
N TYR A 556 1.37 41.58 8.50
CA TYR A 556 1.43 42.13 9.85
C TYR A 556 1.74 43.62 9.77
N HIS A 557 0.72 44.44 9.50
CA HIS A 557 0.84 45.88 9.64
C HIS A 557 1.18 46.21 11.10
N HIS A 558 2.00 47.25 11.30
CA HIS A 558 2.44 47.82 12.58
C HIS A 558 1.30 48.33 13.49
N ALA A 559 0.31 47.50 13.82
CA ALA A 559 -0.68 47.82 14.83
C ALA A 559 -0.09 47.43 16.18
N THR A 560 0.26 48.43 17.00
CA THR A 560 0.64 48.22 18.40
C THR A 560 -0.45 47.43 19.10
N ASN A 561 -0.09 46.31 19.73
CA ASN A 561 -1.04 45.52 20.48
C ASN A 561 -1.33 46.19 21.82
N SER A 562 -2.63 46.32 22.12
CA SER A 562 -3.09 46.69 23.45
C SER A 562 -3.35 45.42 24.24
N TYR A 563 -2.91 45.40 25.50
CA TYR A 563 -3.07 44.26 26.39
C TYR A 563 -3.90 44.64 27.61
N LYS A 564 -4.74 43.72 28.09
CA LYS A 564 -5.55 43.91 29.28
C LYS A 564 -5.58 42.67 30.16
N LEU A 565 -5.46 42.86 31.47
CA LEU A 565 -5.62 41.82 32.47
C LEU A 565 -7.06 41.78 32.98
N ALA A 566 -7.72 40.63 32.92
CA ALA A 566 -9.02 40.44 33.58
C ALA A 566 -9.25 38.97 34.03
N PRO A 567 -9.87 38.72 35.20
CA PRO A 567 -10.17 39.71 36.23
C PRO A 567 -8.88 40.23 36.89
N ASN A 568 -8.92 41.43 37.44
CA ASN A 568 -7.81 42.01 38.19
C ASN A 568 -8.41 42.92 39.27
N PRO A 569 -8.44 42.50 40.56
CA PRO A 569 -7.64 41.43 41.16
C PRO A 569 -7.99 40.00 40.71
N ALA A 570 -7.01 39.09 40.77
CA ALA A 570 -7.13 37.66 40.43
C ALA A 570 -6.60 36.76 41.56
N LYS A 571 -7.10 35.52 41.68
CA LYS A 571 -6.63 34.54 42.67
C LYS A 571 -5.67 33.51 42.04
N ASP A 572 -6.23 32.55 41.30
CA ASP A 572 -5.48 31.39 40.80
C ASP A 572 -4.86 31.63 39.42
N LYS A 573 -5.55 32.39 38.57
CA LYS A 573 -5.11 32.77 37.23
C LYS A 573 -5.65 34.13 36.82
N VAL A 574 -4.93 34.82 35.94
CA VAL A 574 -5.40 36.03 35.27
C VAL A 574 -5.35 35.84 33.77
N ARG A 575 -6.37 36.29 33.05
CA ARG A 575 -6.38 36.24 31.59
C ARG A 575 -5.83 37.53 31.03
N VAL A 576 -4.89 37.39 30.09
CA VAL A 576 -4.33 38.46 29.29
C VAL A 576 -5.08 38.49 27.97
N TYR A 577 -5.88 39.53 27.75
CA TYR A 577 -6.52 39.82 26.47
C TYR A 577 -5.61 40.70 25.64
N TYR A 578 -5.66 40.55 24.32
CA TYR A 578 -4.87 41.35 23.39
C TYR A 578 -5.66 41.68 22.11
N SER A 579 -5.39 42.86 21.53
CA SER A 579 -6.24 43.43 20.47
C SER A 579 -6.11 42.77 19.08
N ASN A 580 -4.97 42.16 18.75
CA ASN A 580 -4.79 41.45 17.48
C ASN A 580 -4.45 39.98 17.70
N THR A 581 -5.22 39.10 17.07
CA THR A 581 -5.21 37.64 17.17
C THR A 581 -3.95 36.94 16.62
N ILE A 582 -2.93 37.70 16.19
CA ILE A 582 -1.82 37.15 15.42
C ILE A 582 -0.50 37.84 15.79
N LEU A 583 0.27 37.19 16.65
CA LEU A 583 1.64 37.59 16.99
C LEU A 583 2.55 36.35 16.97
N PRO A 584 3.78 36.46 16.44
CA PRO A 584 4.84 35.53 16.85
C PRO A 584 5.00 35.68 18.36
N GLY A 585 5.03 34.57 19.11
CA GLY A 585 4.81 34.55 20.57
C GLY A 585 5.44 35.69 21.41
N VAL A 586 4.78 36.04 22.51
CA VAL A 586 5.17 37.13 23.42
C VAL A 586 5.97 36.61 24.61
N SER A 587 6.96 37.37 25.08
CA SER A 587 7.63 37.09 26.35
C SER A 587 6.90 37.80 27.49
N VAL A 588 6.41 37.05 28.47
CA VAL A 588 5.71 37.60 29.63
C VAL A 588 6.55 37.40 30.87
N GLU A 589 6.81 38.48 31.60
CA GLU A 589 7.56 38.51 32.84
C GLU A 589 6.71 39.16 33.93
N ILE A 590 6.73 38.62 35.15
CA ILE A 590 6.04 39.18 36.31
C ILE A 590 7.09 39.59 37.34
N TYR A 591 7.06 40.85 37.76
CA TYR A 591 7.95 41.44 38.75
C TYR A 591 7.17 41.83 40.01
N ASP A 592 7.80 41.69 41.18
CA ASP A 592 7.29 42.33 42.39
C ASP A 592 7.58 43.84 42.40
N LEU A 593 7.07 44.57 43.39
CA LEU A 593 7.25 46.02 43.51
C LEU A 593 8.71 46.45 43.78
N SER A 594 9.59 45.53 44.17
CA SER A 594 11.03 45.80 44.31
C SER A 594 11.80 45.65 42.99
N GLY A 595 11.12 45.22 41.92
CA GLY A 595 11.72 44.93 40.62
C GLY A 595 12.33 43.54 40.53
N LYS A 596 12.09 42.65 41.50
CA LYS A 596 12.57 41.26 41.44
C LYS A 596 11.64 40.44 40.55
N LEU A 597 12.24 39.69 39.61
CA LEU A 597 11.51 38.76 38.75
C LEU A 597 10.91 37.62 39.58
N ALA A 598 9.60 37.46 39.50
CA ALA A 598 8.82 36.44 40.19
C ALA A 598 8.39 35.30 39.26
N TRP A 599 8.19 35.57 37.96
CA TRP A 599 7.79 34.57 36.97
C TRP A 599 8.15 35.03 35.55
N SER A 600 8.45 34.11 34.63
CA SER A 600 8.65 34.42 33.20
C SER A 600 8.31 33.24 32.30
N ARG A 601 7.71 33.52 31.13
CA ARG A 601 7.44 32.51 30.09
C ARG A 601 7.29 33.16 28.71
N LYS A 602 7.71 32.46 27.65
CA LYS A 602 7.26 32.75 26.29
C LYS A 602 5.90 32.12 26.04
N VAL A 603 4.95 32.92 25.57
CA VAL A 603 3.57 32.52 25.28
C VAL A 603 3.34 32.63 23.78
N ASN A 604 3.01 31.52 23.13
CA ASN A 604 2.64 31.53 21.72
C ASN A 604 1.18 31.96 21.60
N LEU A 605 0.95 33.08 20.92
CA LEU A 605 -0.37 33.61 20.65
C LEU A 605 -0.85 32.93 19.36
N GLY A 606 -1.50 31.77 19.50
CA GLY A 606 -2.03 31.01 18.39
C GLY A 606 -3.03 31.82 17.56
N LEU A 607 -3.21 31.43 16.30
CA LEU A 607 -4.12 32.12 15.38
C LEU A 607 -5.56 32.10 15.89
N GLY A 608 -6.16 33.28 16.03
CA GLY A 608 -7.58 33.42 16.38
C GLY A 608 -7.89 33.43 17.87
N SER A 609 -6.90 33.21 18.75
CA SER A 609 -7.09 33.51 20.18
C SER A 609 -6.93 35.01 20.41
N ASP A 610 -7.84 35.60 21.18
CA ASP A 610 -7.77 37.00 21.65
C ASP A 610 -7.23 37.08 23.10
N HIS A 611 -6.86 35.94 23.69
CA HIS A 611 -6.37 35.86 25.06
C HIS A 611 -5.45 34.66 25.36
N PHE A 612 -4.77 34.73 26.50
CA PHE A 612 -4.10 33.59 27.14
C PHE A 612 -4.17 33.70 28.67
N ASP A 613 -4.05 32.57 29.37
CA ASP A 613 -4.11 32.54 30.83
C ASP A 613 -2.69 32.54 31.44
N LEU A 614 -2.47 33.39 32.45
CA LEU A 614 -1.27 33.41 33.29
C LEU A 614 -1.57 32.71 34.63
N PRO A 615 -0.82 31.66 34.99
CA PRO A 615 -0.95 31.02 36.29
C PRO A 615 -0.40 31.94 37.39
N LEU A 616 -1.14 32.09 38.47
CA LEU A 616 -0.74 32.91 39.61
C LEU A 616 -0.45 32.07 40.86
N ALA A 617 -0.75 30.77 40.87
CA ALA A 617 -0.72 29.89 42.04
C ALA A 617 0.54 30.08 42.92
N ASP A 618 1.72 30.17 42.32
CA ASP A 618 3.00 30.25 43.02
C ASP A 618 3.38 31.65 43.54
N LEU A 619 2.59 32.69 43.21
CA LEU A 619 2.79 34.05 43.70
C LEU A 619 2.12 34.25 45.07
N ARG A 620 2.66 35.14 45.91
CA ARG A 620 1.98 35.54 47.16
C ARG A 620 0.91 36.59 46.87
N ALA A 621 -0.07 36.74 47.76
CA ALA A 621 -1.01 37.86 47.66
C ALA A 621 -0.25 39.19 47.68
N GLY A 622 -0.54 40.09 46.74
CA GLY A 622 0.26 41.31 46.54
C GLY A 622 0.05 41.99 45.19
N THR A 623 0.71 43.13 44.99
CA THR A 623 0.74 43.83 43.70
C THR A 623 2.02 43.48 42.95
N TYR A 624 1.87 43.24 41.65
CA TYR A 624 2.93 42.86 40.72
C TYR A 624 2.87 43.73 39.45
N VAL A 625 3.97 43.77 38.71
CA VAL A 625 4.06 44.36 37.37
C VAL A 625 4.24 43.22 36.37
N VAL A 626 3.32 43.12 35.40
CA VAL A 626 3.41 42.19 34.28
C VAL A 626 4.00 42.94 33.10
N SER A 627 5.17 42.53 32.63
CA SER A 627 5.84 43.04 31.44
C SER A 627 5.62 42.05 30.28
N ILE A 628 4.90 42.48 29.26
CA ILE A 628 4.66 41.72 28.02
C ILE A 628 5.53 42.34 26.94
N LYS A 629 6.53 41.60 26.48
CA LYS A 629 7.42 41.99 25.39
C LYS A 629 6.96 41.25 24.13
N ASP A 630 6.41 42.00 23.18
CA ASP A 630 6.15 41.50 21.84
C ASP A 630 7.22 41.99 20.86
N TYR A 631 7.03 41.71 19.57
CA TYR A 631 7.98 42.10 18.53
C TYR A 631 8.13 43.63 18.41
N TYR A 632 7.07 44.39 18.70
CA TYR A 632 7.01 45.83 18.46
C TYR A 632 7.31 46.65 19.70
N ASN A 633 6.88 46.20 20.88
CA ASN A 633 6.99 46.98 22.11
C ASN A 633 6.99 46.11 23.38
N THR A 634 7.36 46.75 24.49
CA THR A 634 7.14 46.24 25.84
C THR A 634 5.96 46.96 26.47
N THR A 635 4.89 46.23 26.79
CA THR A 635 3.74 46.74 27.54
C THR A 635 3.85 46.32 28.99
N THR A 636 3.68 47.26 29.93
CA THR A 636 3.64 46.95 31.37
C THR A 636 2.24 47.15 31.92
N LEU A 637 1.75 46.16 32.67
CA LEU A 637 0.41 46.13 33.26
C LEU A 637 0.52 45.88 34.77
N ARG A 638 -0.32 46.54 35.55
CA ARG A 638 -0.43 46.27 36.99
C ARG A 638 -1.27 45.02 37.21
N LEU A 639 -0.78 44.07 38.00
CA LEU A 639 -1.51 42.89 38.45
C LEU A 639 -1.69 42.93 39.98
N VAL A 640 -2.88 42.57 40.47
CA VAL A 640 -3.16 42.41 41.89
C VAL A 640 -3.56 40.95 42.14
N LYS A 641 -2.72 40.21 42.87
CA LYS A 641 -3.06 38.86 43.35
C LYS A 641 -3.82 38.96 44.67
N GLY A 642 -5.07 38.52 44.66
CA GLY A 642 -5.91 38.38 45.85
C GLY A 642 -5.50 37.20 46.73
N GLN A 643 -6.03 37.16 47.95
CA GLN A 643 -5.84 36.05 48.89
C GLN A 643 -6.54 34.77 48.43
#